data_AF-A0A653ZMS8-F1
#
_entry.id   AF-A0A653ZMS8-F1
#
_cell.length_a   1.000
_cell.length_b   1.000
_cell.length_c   1.000
_cell.angle_alpha   90.00
_cell.angle_beta   90.00
_cell.angle_gamma   90.00
#
_symmetry.space_group_name_H-M   'P 1'
#
loop_
_entity.id
_entity.type
_entity.pdbx_description
1 polymer ?
#
loop_
_entity_poly.entity_id
_entity_poly.type
_entity_poly.pdbx_seq_one_letter_code
_entity_poly.pdbx_strand_id
1 'polypeptide(L)'
;MNQKFVNLNQLSYKITKHGLKFLVENSIIKVGYKDDGIFVCEKDIKKHEEWERKFSNEYFTVRQLWGFLGVKTIEGKKLTNAYYKNLIKLAEKGIIHIRILRYPLITLNDKDYQNVNQFIRKREIIDILHKYVPTSEFLKMVSIGYSYANDIVNKFNIGKIKFLQGKEMTFYNKKDIESFLKYREKTVGDKIRLNVSDESLLIKEDVCKMLNLNSFNYKKFINEGILQIQEKIGRNIFFTKDKVIVLKNQIEKMDKKLRTEYYTRHEVVQEYGMNVDAIREGIEKIEVPLLVRGISRYLYNRCLYLKKDIIKEYNRRSEKINLYLDKRSLSANVLYRLGVEGIEFSERCKETKLLWFEFLNSKSVLYSGQNNASKAARVLEYFSATKFLSQRLTEKEIFMCSSKELNLMFFNKNTGIYIQKPIYIFLKELDKSEEGIFKNNNFRLSEINSPYKISSKKKRSNDIYSPEEFKKFFDYISNLDFHKERAIRSVKEVINKSVTNNPRRNFYNQYDSVWLYMLIHLNNAWRHWDCTEIPRINFEGTSIVGTIDWLENNQISIEDAKTIVRKLQIKNLKHSKTGSTRYFYCSEQLILPVAYAIVLCEIRSRELNPLSESLIDFRSKNRVVTSYPYNSFFSDFLEANLKFSSLKMNRTFIIFSFNIINKYKGSAHELEVLKFLRNHKSIETTNIYIHMSQLDIDFLSKQMFSRDYFGFIADGFADILFGSTQDISERTQQINVIYKKIGKDLKLEGLADTLLYLSKKEDIVRDLIYGLDEENIHKINNMLNIGGMHSKTMHTQCLLSSEDCVYPNIENCIGCPFAIYNFYALSAITERILKHIVTLVEGEGLAKYKGDNERNAILFIKDLKLFKEAEKKFGPCIYEFFNMSQKKFENILLKLPSLTRYLPEEREV
;
A
#
# COMPACT_ATOMS: atom_id res chain seq x y z
N MET A 1 28.51 117.93 0.98
CA MET A 1 29.59 116.91 1.12
C MET A 1 29.51 115.95 -0.05
N ASN A 2 30.59 115.91 -0.82
CA ASN A 2 30.67 115.62 -2.25
C ASN A 2 29.85 114.41 -2.71
N GLN A 3 28.67 114.67 -3.30
CA GLN A 3 27.99 113.68 -4.11
C GLN A 3 28.91 113.34 -5.28
N LYS A 4 29.44 112.12 -5.30
CA LYS A 4 30.30 111.63 -6.36
C LYS A 4 29.40 111.38 -7.57
N PHE A 5 29.69 112.08 -8.67
CA PHE A 5 28.93 112.01 -9.90
C PHE A 5 29.74 111.17 -10.90
N VAL A 6 29.13 110.12 -11.44
CA VAL A 6 29.77 109.20 -12.40
C VAL A 6 29.20 109.48 -13.78
N ASN A 7 30.06 109.47 -14.80
CA ASN A 7 29.63 109.65 -16.17
C ASN A 7 28.73 108.46 -16.58
N LEU A 8 27.57 108.74 -17.16
CA LEU A 8 26.61 107.73 -17.62
C LEU A 8 27.26 106.70 -18.56
N ASN A 9 28.24 107.11 -19.38
CA ASN A 9 28.95 106.24 -20.32
C ASN A 9 29.97 105.29 -19.66
N GLN A 10 30.29 105.50 -18.38
CA GLN A 10 31.21 104.66 -17.60
C GLN A 10 30.48 103.58 -16.78
N LEU A 11 29.14 103.53 -16.83
CA LEU A 11 28.38 102.46 -16.21
C LEU A 11 28.58 101.15 -16.99
N SER A 12 28.62 100.03 -16.27
CA SER A 12 28.77 98.69 -16.85
C SER A 12 27.55 98.22 -17.67
N TYR A 13 26.51 99.05 -17.77
CA TYR A 13 25.26 98.78 -18.49
C TYR A 13 24.71 100.08 -19.10
N LYS A 14 23.94 99.96 -20.19
CA LYS A 14 23.39 101.12 -20.92
C LYS A 14 22.00 101.49 -20.39
N ILE A 15 21.89 102.65 -19.73
CA ILE A 15 20.60 103.28 -19.46
C ILE A 15 20.13 104.01 -20.71
N THR A 16 18.91 103.72 -21.18
CA THR A 16 18.33 104.42 -22.34
C THR A 16 18.04 105.88 -22.00
N LYS A 17 18.11 106.79 -22.98
CA LYS A 17 17.77 108.22 -22.77
C LYS A 17 16.37 108.40 -22.15
N HIS A 18 15.42 107.53 -22.52
CA HIS A 18 14.06 107.54 -21.97
C HIS A 18 14.02 107.03 -20.52
N GLY A 19 14.74 105.95 -20.20
CA GLY A 19 14.86 105.45 -18.83
C GLY A 19 15.53 106.46 -17.89
N LEU A 20 16.59 107.14 -18.35
CA LEU A 20 17.26 108.17 -17.57
C LEU A 20 16.33 109.36 -17.29
N LYS A 21 15.60 109.82 -18.31
CA LYS A 21 14.59 110.89 -18.15
C LYS A 21 13.55 110.52 -17.10
N PHE A 22 13.05 109.29 -17.11
CA PHE A 22 12.06 108.81 -16.16
C PHE A 22 12.58 108.77 -14.71
N LEU A 23 13.82 108.30 -14.50
CA LEU A 23 14.45 108.23 -13.18
C LEU A 23 14.68 109.63 -12.58
N VAL A 24 14.93 110.63 -13.42
CA VAL A 24 15.06 112.03 -13.00
C VAL A 24 13.71 112.67 -12.70
N GLU A 25 12.71 112.51 -13.58
CA GLU A 25 11.36 113.08 -13.41
C GLU A 25 10.66 112.57 -12.14
N ASN A 26 10.94 111.33 -11.73
CA ASN A 26 10.39 110.74 -10.51
C ASN A 26 11.28 110.96 -9.26
N SER A 27 12.30 111.83 -9.36
CA SER A 27 13.23 112.16 -8.26
C SER A 27 13.98 110.94 -7.68
N ILE A 28 14.22 109.90 -8.50
CA ILE A 28 14.89 108.66 -8.08
C ILE A 28 16.42 108.82 -8.17
N ILE A 29 16.91 109.52 -9.20
CA ILE A 29 18.34 109.81 -9.39
C ILE A 29 18.53 111.29 -9.72
N LYS A 30 19.52 111.93 -9.08
CA LYS A 30 19.96 113.28 -9.42
C LYS A 30 20.98 113.26 -10.55
N VAL A 31 20.82 114.17 -11.51
CA VAL A 31 21.68 114.29 -12.69
C VAL A 31 22.30 115.68 -12.76
N GLY A 32 23.59 115.75 -13.10
CA GLY A 32 24.30 116.97 -13.46
C GLY A 32 24.74 116.94 -14.92
N TYR A 33 24.62 118.07 -15.61
CA TYR A 33 25.06 118.24 -17.00
C TYR A 33 26.37 119.05 -17.02
N LYS A 34 27.38 118.57 -17.74
CA LYS A 34 28.61 119.30 -18.08
C LYS A 34 28.88 119.15 -19.57
N ASP A 35 29.65 120.06 -20.17
CA ASP A 35 29.79 120.21 -21.62
C ASP A 35 30.19 118.92 -22.38
N ASP A 36 30.78 117.92 -21.71
CA ASP A 36 31.16 116.62 -22.30
C ASP A 36 30.38 115.38 -21.78
N GLY A 37 29.23 115.54 -21.13
CA GLY A 37 28.36 114.39 -20.83
C GLY A 37 27.36 114.52 -19.69
N ILE A 38 26.53 113.48 -19.54
CA ILE A 38 25.53 113.37 -18.46
C ILE A 38 26.15 112.63 -17.28
N PHE A 39 26.11 113.23 -16.09
CA PHE A 39 26.63 112.62 -14.87
C PHE A 39 25.51 112.32 -13.87
N VAL A 40 25.51 111.11 -13.32
CA VAL A 40 24.49 110.62 -12.36
C VAL A 40 25.09 110.52 -10.96
N CYS A 41 24.29 110.81 -9.93
CA CYS A 41 24.72 110.65 -8.54
C CYS A 41 25.00 109.17 -8.23
N GLU A 42 26.24 108.83 -7.88
CA GLU A 42 26.69 107.45 -7.66
C GLU A 42 25.94 106.75 -6.52
N LYS A 43 25.55 107.51 -5.48
CA LYS A 43 24.83 106.96 -4.33
C LYS A 43 23.38 106.62 -4.66
N ASP A 44 22.72 107.49 -5.43
CA ASP A 44 21.31 107.32 -5.80
C ASP A 44 21.16 106.17 -6.80
N ILE A 45 22.09 106.06 -7.76
CA ILE A 45 22.07 104.98 -8.75
C ILE A 45 22.38 103.61 -8.12
N LYS A 46 23.39 103.50 -7.23
CA LYS A 46 23.67 102.25 -6.51
C LYS A 46 22.50 101.81 -5.61
N LYS A 47 21.85 102.75 -4.93
CA LYS A 47 20.66 102.45 -4.12
C LYS A 47 19.51 101.95 -4.98
N HIS A 48 19.35 102.50 -6.18
CA HIS A 48 18.32 102.06 -7.12
C HIS A 48 18.65 100.67 -7.72
N GLU A 49 19.90 100.42 -8.11
CA GLU A 49 20.39 99.11 -8.55
C GLU A 49 20.16 98.02 -7.50
N GLU A 50 20.49 98.31 -6.23
CA GLU A 50 20.26 97.39 -5.11
C GLU A 50 18.78 97.07 -4.91
N TRP A 51 17.92 98.08 -5.06
CA TRP A 51 16.47 97.89 -5.00
C TRP A 51 15.97 97.04 -6.16
N GLU A 52 16.38 97.32 -7.41
CA GLU A 52 15.98 96.52 -8.58
C GLU A 52 16.47 95.07 -8.47
N ARG A 53 17.70 94.87 -7.98
CA ARG A 53 18.27 93.53 -7.72
C ARG A 53 17.50 92.79 -6.64
N LYS A 54 17.13 93.47 -5.54
CA LYS A 54 16.29 92.85 -4.50
C LYS A 54 14.91 92.51 -5.04
N PHE A 55 14.33 93.40 -5.84
CA PHE A 55 13.02 93.21 -6.45
C PHE A 55 13.02 92.05 -7.46
N SER A 56 14.02 91.93 -8.32
CA SER A 56 14.14 90.82 -9.28
C SER A 56 14.41 89.46 -8.60
N ASN A 57 15.01 89.47 -7.41
CA ASN A 57 15.14 88.26 -6.60
C ASN A 57 13.78 87.80 -6.04
N GLU A 58 12.90 88.72 -5.66
CA GLU A 58 11.60 88.42 -5.04
C GLU A 58 10.46 88.16 -6.05
N TYR A 59 10.59 88.62 -7.30
CA TYR A 59 9.55 88.53 -8.31
C TYR A 59 10.05 87.94 -9.63
N PHE A 60 9.22 87.12 -10.27
CA PHE A 60 9.38 86.68 -11.65
C PHE A 60 8.80 87.71 -12.61
N THR A 61 9.43 87.88 -13.77
CA THR A 61 8.69 88.36 -14.95
C THR A 61 7.75 87.26 -15.43
N VAL A 62 6.71 87.62 -16.20
CA VAL A 62 5.79 86.63 -16.78
C VAL A 62 6.56 85.57 -17.59
N ARG A 63 7.57 85.99 -18.36
CA ARG A 63 8.42 85.09 -19.15
C ARG A 63 9.21 84.13 -18.26
N GLN A 64 9.84 84.64 -17.21
CA GLN A 64 10.60 83.83 -16.26
C GLN A 64 9.72 82.84 -15.51
N LEU A 65 8.50 83.23 -15.13
CA LEU A 65 7.55 82.31 -14.50
C LEU A 65 7.25 81.12 -15.41
N TRP A 66 6.96 81.36 -16.69
CA TRP A 66 6.64 80.27 -17.60
C TRP A 66 7.84 79.38 -17.90
N GLY A 67 9.04 79.96 -18.01
CA GLY A 67 10.28 79.19 -18.08
C GLY A 67 10.50 78.34 -16.83
N PHE A 68 10.22 78.90 -15.65
CA PHE A 68 10.30 78.20 -14.36
C PHE A 68 9.29 77.05 -14.22
N LEU A 69 8.11 77.20 -14.83
CA LEU A 69 7.10 76.14 -14.93
C LEU A 69 7.33 75.15 -16.10
N GLY A 70 8.46 75.26 -16.82
CA GLY A 70 8.91 74.28 -17.82
C GLY A 70 8.46 74.53 -19.27
N VAL A 71 7.94 75.71 -19.61
CA VAL A 71 7.55 76.05 -20.99
C VAL A 71 8.78 76.53 -21.78
N LYS A 72 9.27 75.70 -22.71
CA LYS A 72 10.57 75.93 -23.39
C LYS A 72 10.56 76.88 -24.60
N THR A 73 9.41 77.25 -25.14
CA THR A 73 9.32 78.15 -26.31
C THR A 73 8.17 79.13 -26.15
N ILE A 74 8.50 80.40 -25.90
CA ILE A 74 7.54 81.52 -25.95
C ILE A 74 8.13 82.58 -26.89
N GLU A 75 8.17 82.25 -28.17
CA GLU A 75 8.50 83.21 -29.22
C GLU A 75 7.23 83.53 -30.01
N GLY A 76 6.64 84.69 -29.74
CA GLY A 76 5.49 85.19 -30.49
C GLY A 76 4.64 86.20 -29.73
N LYS A 77 4.40 87.38 -30.33
CA LYS A 77 3.55 88.46 -29.80
C LYS A 77 2.08 88.09 -29.54
N LYS A 78 1.62 86.88 -29.92
CA LYS A 78 0.22 86.44 -29.78
C LYS A 78 -0.09 85.67 -28.48
N LEU A 79 0.90 85.30 -27.65
CA LEU A 79 0.67 84.54 -26.41
C LEU A 79 0.45 85.38 -25.13
N THR A 80 0.73 86.69 -25.12
CA THR A 80 0.75 87.44 -23.85
C THR A 80 -0.62 87.68 -23.23
N ASN A 81 -1.67 87.98 -24.02
CA ASN A 81 -2.98 88.34 -23.44
C ASN A 81 -3.78 87.16 -22.86
N ALA A 82 -3.75 85.97 -23.50
CA ALA A 82 -4.54 84.82 -23.01
C ALA A 82 -3.93 84.16 -21.77
N TYR A 83 -2.59 84.12 -21.70
CA TYR A 83 -1.83 83.52 -20.60
C TYR A 83 -1.88 84.41 -19.35
N TYR A 84 -1.85 85.73 -19.57
CA TYR A 84 -1.98 86.71 -18.49
C TYR A 84 -3.38 86.74 -17.86
N LYS A 85 -4.46 86.52 -18.64
CA LYS A 85 -5.84 86.47 -18.11
C LYS A 85 -6.03 85.43 -17.00
N ASN A 86 -5.38 84.27 -17.06
CA ASN A 86 -5.49 83.26 -16.01
C ASN A 86 -4.68 83.65 -14.77
N LEU A 87 -3.53 84.28 -14.95
CA LEU A 87 -2.73 84.81 -13.83
C LEU A 87 -3.51 85.91 -13.09
N ILE A 88 -4.21 86.80 -13.80
CA ILE A 88 -5.11 87.79 -13.19
C ILE A 88 -6.20 87.08 -12.37
N LYS A 89 -6.88 86.05 -12.93
CA LYS A 89 -7.90 85.29 -12.19
C LYS A 89 -7.35 84.61 -10.93
N LEU A 90 -6.11 84.12 -10.97
CA LEU A 90 -5.46 83.55 -9.79
C LEU A 90 -5.12 84.64 -8.76
N ALA A 91 -4.77 85.84 -9.22
CA ALA A 91 -4.52 86.98 -8.36
C ALA A 91 -5.80 87.52 -7.70
N GLU A 92 -6.92 87.61 -8.45
CA GLU A 92 -8.25 87.96 -7.93
C GLU A 92 -8.73 86.98 -6.85
N LYS A 93 -8.37 85.69 -6.99
CA LYS A 93 -8.65 84.65 -5.99
C LYS A 93 -7.67 84.66 -4.81
N GLY A 94 -6.71 85.58 -4.77
CA GLY A 94 -5.69 85.67 -3.73
C GLY A 94 -4.66 84.55 -3.74
N ILE A 95 -4.58 83.75 -4.82
CA ILE A 95 -3.69 82.58 -4.92
C ILE A 95 -2.26 83.02 -5.29
N ILE A 96 -2.11 84.07 -6.10
CA ILE A 96 -0.81 84.65 -6.47
C ILE A 96 -0.84 86.17 -6.30
N HIS A 97 0.33 86.78 -6.14
CA HIS A 97 0.45 88.24 -6.07
C HIS A 97 1.10 88.81 -7.34
N ILE A 98 0.37 89.70 -8.02
CA ILE A 98 0.87 90.44 -9.19
C ILE A 98 1.12 91.89 -8.79
N ARG A 99 2.35 92.34 -9.00
CA ARG A 99 2.77 93.72 -8.78
C ARG A 99 3.01 94.40 -10.12
N ILE A 100 2.34 95.53 -10.33
CA ILE A 100 2.51 96.37 -11.51
C ILE A 100 3.36 97.56 -11.11
N LEU A 101 4.54 97.68 -11.72
CA LEU A 101 5.39 98.84 -11.55
C LEU A 101 4.97 99.94 -12.54
N ARG A 102 5.11 101.19 -12.13
CA ARG A 102 4.86 102.36 -13.00
C ARG A 102 5.91 102.48 -14.11
N TYR A 103 7.06 101.83 -13.94
CA TYR A 103 8.18 101.79 -14.87
C TYR A 103 8.89 100.43 -14.82
N PRO A 104 9.55 100.02 -15.93
CA PRO A 104 10.29 98.75 -15.98
C PRO A 104 11.56 98.82 -15.14
N LEU A 105 12.23 97.69 -14.93
CA LEU A 105 13.55 97.68 -14.29
C LEU A 105 14.60 98.14 -15.29
N ILE A 106 15.27 99.27 -15.03
CA ILE A 106 16.09 100.02 -15.99
C ILE A 106 17.58 99.72 -15.85
N THR A 107 18.03 99.37 -14.65
CA THR A 107 19.45 99.13 -14.33
C THR A 107 19.90 97.68 -14.54
N LEU A 108 18.96 96.75 -14.70
CA LEU A 108 19.26 95.34 -14.96
C LEU A 108 19.52 95.10 -16.46
N ASN A 109 20.74 94.67 -16.81
CA ASN A 109 21.14 94.35 -18.19
C ASN A 109 20.71 92.94 -18.63
N ASP A 110 19.42 92.62 -18.47
CA ASP A 110 18.84 91.34 -18.89
C ASP A 110 17.61 91.60 -19.77
N LYS A 111 17.58 90.92 -20.93
CA LYS A 111 16.54 91.06 -21.95
C LYS A 111 15.14 90.73 -21.41
N ASP A 112 15.05 89.94 -20.34
CA ASP A 112 13.77 89.55 -19.74
C ASP A 112 13.06 90.68 -18.98
N TYR A 113 13.78 91.74 -18.60
CA TYR A 113 13.24 92.86 -17.83
C TYR A 113 13.00 94.12 -18.68
N GLN A 114 13.50 94.15 -19.91
CA GLN A 114 13.33 95.27 -20.82
C GLN A 114 11.85 95.45 -21.19
N ASN A 115 11.30 96.66 -20.93
CA ASN A 115 9.91 97.03 -21.22
C ASN A 115 8.84 96.17 -20.50
N VAL A 116 9.18 95.53 -19.38
CA VAL A 116 8.24 94.73 -18.58
C VAL A 116 7.87 95.46 -17.29
N ASN A 117 6.57 95.70 -17.09
CA ASN A 117 6.05 96.42 -15.91
C ASN A 117 5.27 95.50 -14.95
N GLN A 118 5.13 94.21 -15.26
CA GLN A 118 4.28 93.27 -14.53
C GLN A 118 5.11 92.12 -13.95
N PHE A 119 4.98 91.93 -12.65
CA PHE A 119 5.83 91.05 -11.88
C PHE A 119 5.01 90.16 -10.95
N ILE A 120 5.41 88.89 -10.84
CA ILE A 120 4.68 87.88 -10.06
C ILE A 120 5.59 87.45 -8.93
N ARG A 121 5.12 87.55 -7.70
CA ARG A 121 5.97 87.26 -6.55
C ARG A 121 6.32 85.77 -6.51
N LYS A 122 7.62 85.45 -6.33
CA LYS A 122 8.13 84.08 -6.46
C LYS A 122 7.64 83.16 -5.35
N ARG A 123 7.47 83.70 -4.14
CA ARG A 123 7.12 82.93 -2.93
C ARG A 123 5.83 82.13 -3.12
N GLU A 124 4.78 82.77 -3.62
CA GLU A 124 3.46 82.16 -3.80
C GLU A 124 3.53 81.04 -4.85
N ILE A 125 4.34 81.21 -5.90
CA ILE A 125 4.56 80.18 -6.93
C ILE A 125 5.30 78.97 -6.34
N ILE A 126 6.35 79.22 -5.56
CA ILE A 126 7.12 78.17 -4.88
C ILE A 126 6.21 77.40 -3.89
N ASP A 127 5.41 78.12 -3.10
CA ASP A 127 4.46 77.52 -2.15
C ASP A 127 3.41 76.64 -2.86
N ILE A 128 2.95 77.05 -4.05
CA ILE A 128 2.05 76.22 -4.88
C ILE A 128 2.76 74.95 -5.33
N LEU A 129 3.99 75.03 -5.84
CA LEU A 129 4.74 73.85 -6.29
C LEU A 129 5.10 72.90 -5.14
N HIS A 130 5.20 73.39 -3.90
CA HIS A 130 5.36 72.52 -2.73
C HIS A 130 4.07 71.81 -2.32
N LYS A 131 2.92 72.48 -2.44
CA LYS A 131 1.61 71.97 -1.96
C LYS A 131 0.84 71.21 -3.04
N TYR A 132 1.17 71.42 -4.30
CA TYR A 132 0.45 70.86 -5.44
C TYR A 132 1.40 70.15 -6.39
N VAL A 133 0.93 69.06 -6.99
CA VAL A 133 1.66 68.28 -8.00
C VAL A 133 1.05 68.47 -9.39
N PRO A 134 1.85 68.51 -10.47
CA PRO A 134 1.34 68.64 -11.82
C PRO A 134 0.54 67.41 -12.24
N THR A 135 -0.32 67.58 -13.25
CA THR A 135 -1.21 66.52 -13.74
C THR A 135 -0.46 65.23 -14.11
N SER A 136 0.71 65.33 -14.76
CA SER A 136 1.52 64.17 -15.12
C SER A 136 1.98 63.35 -13.91
N GLU A 137 2.34 64.02 -12.82
CA GLU A 137 2.77 63.38 -11.58
C GLU A 137 1.58 62.82 -10.80
N PHE A 138 0.45 63.54 -10.74
CA PHE A 138 -0.80 63.02 -10.17
C PHE A 138 -1.23 61.70 -10.84
N LEU A 139 -1.21 61.66 -12.18
CA LEU A 139 -1.56 60.44 -12.93
C LEU A 139 -0.60 59.28 -12.63
N LYS A 140 0.69 59.56 -12.41
CA LYS A 140 1.68 58.55 -11.98
C LYS A 140 1.42 58.07 -10.56
N MET A 141 1.26 58.99 -9.61
CA MET A 141 0.98 58.68 -8.19
C MET A 141 -0.26 57.82 -8.03
N VAL A 142 -1.29 58.04 -8.86
CA VAL A 142 -2.54 57.29 -8.81
C VAL A 142 -2.59 56.14 -9.83
N SER A 143 -1.65 56.05 -10.78
CA SER A 143 -1.60 55.01 -11.81
C SER A 143 -2.93 54.87 -12.57
N ILE A 144 -3.47 55.97 -13.08
CA ILE A 144 -4.75 56.03 -13.83
C ILE A 144 -4.63 56.90 -15.08
N GLY A 145 -5.54 56.69 -16.04
CA GLY A 145 -5.68 57.54 -17.22
C GLY A 145 -6.37 58.88 -16.95
N TYR A 146 -6.17 59.85 -17.84
CA TYR A 146 -6.66 61.22 -17.67
C TYR A 146 -8.20 61.36 -17.61
N SER A 147 -8.94 60.52 -18.34
CA SER A 147 -10.41 60.54 -18.31
C SER A 147 -10.95 60.23 -16.90
N TYR A 148 -10.43 59.17 -16.28
CA TYR A 148 -10.82 58.72 -14.95
C TYR A 148 -10.34 59.64 -13.82
N ALA A 149 -9.24 60.36 -14.05
CA ALA A 149 -8.71 61.34 -13.12
C ALA A 149 -9.69 62.49 -12.84
N ASN A 150 -10.45 62.96 -13.84
CA ASN A 150 -11.44 64.01 -13.62
C ASN A 150 -12.59 63.56 -12.72
N ASP A 151 -13.04 62.31 -12.87
CA ASP A 151 -14.10 61.74 -12.03
C ASP A 151 -13.65 61.62 -10.57
N ILE A 152 -12.41 61.18 -10.34
CA ILE A 152 -11.83 61.09 -9.00
C ILE A 152 -11.70 62.47 -8.36
N VAL A 153 -11.19 63.46 -9.10
CA VAL A 153 -11.02 64.82 -8.60
C VAL A 153 -12.35 65.41 -8.15
N ASN A 154 -13.42 65.20 -8.92
CA ASN A 154 -14.75 65.69 -8.56
C ASN A 154 -15.36 64.91 -7.39
N LYS A 155 -15.24 63.58 -7.39
CA LYS A 155 -15.82 62.70 -6.36
C LYS A 155 -15.19 62.90 -4.98
N PHE A 156 -13.88 63.13 -4.92
CA PHE A 156 -13.14 63.31 -3.68
C PHE A 156 -12.81 64.78 -3.39
N ASN A 157 -13.39 65.71 -4.15
CA ASN A 157 -13.23 67.15 -4.01
C ASN A 157 -11.75 67.60 -3.91
N ILE A 158 -10.88 67.03 -4.76
CA ILE A 158 -9.45 67.31 -4.75
C ILE A 158 -9.20 68.74 -5.27
N GLY A 159 -8.57 69.57 -4.45
CA GLY A 159 -8.27 70.96 -4.81
C GLY A 159 -7.37 71.04 -6.05
N LYS A 160 -7.71 71.91 -7.02
CA LYS A 160 -6.92 72.09 -8.25
C LYS A 160 -6.69 73.56 -8.61
N ILE A 161 -5.48 73.86 -9.09
CA ILE A 161 -5.06 75.17 -9.61
C ILE A 161 -4.72 75.02 -11.08
N LYS A 162 -5.17 75.97 -11.91
CA LYS A 162 -4.90 75.99 -13.36
C LYS A 162 -4.19 77.27 -13.75
N PHE A 163 -2.96 77.14 -14.23
CA PHE A 163 -2.19 78.28 -14.76
C PHE A 163 -2.55 78.56 -16.23
N LEU A 164 -2.83 77.52 -17.03
CA LEU A 164 -3.22 77.65 -18.44
C LEU A 164 -4.40 76.77 -18.82
N GLN A 165 -5.07 77.13 -19.93
CA GLN A 165 -6.09 76.29 -20.53
C GLN A 165 -5.40 75.09 -21.20
N GLY A 166 -5.32 73.97 -20.48
CA GLY A 166 -4.68 72.75 -20.95
C GLY A 166 -4.44 71.77 -19.80
N LYS A 167 -4.27 70.49 -20.12
CA LYS A 167 -4.05 69.41 -19.14
C LYS A 167 -2.68 69.54 -18.46
N GLU A 168 -1.70 70.03 -19.20
CA GLU A 168 -0.29 70.09 -18.80
C GLU A 168 0.00 71.09 -17.68
N MET A 169 -0.88 72.08 -17.49
CA MET A 169 -0.72 73.19 -16.55
C MET A 169 -1.79 73.22 -15.45
N THR A 170 -2.33 72.06 -15.14
CA THR A 170 -3.22 71.84 -13.99
C THR A 170 -2.44 71.15 -12.87
N PHE A 171 -2.55 71.69 -11.67
CA PHE A 171 -1.87 71.23 -10.46
C PHE A 171 -2.91 70.81 -9.42
N TYR A 172 -2.68 69.70 -8.73
CA TYR A 172 -3.61 69.10 -7.77
C TYR A 172 -3.01 69.04 -6.36
N ASN A 173 -3.82 69.28 -5.33
CA ASN A 173 -3.36 69.37 -3.96
C ASN A 173 -2.81 68.02 -3.49
N LYS A 174 -1.57 68.02 -2.99
CA LYS A 174 -0.85 66.80 -2.61
C LYS A 174 -1.49 66.07 -1.43
N LYS A 175 -1.99 66.80 -0.41
CA LYS A 175 -2.62 66.20 0.78
C LYS A 175 -3.94 65.51 0.45
N ASP A 176 -4.70 66.08 -0.47
CA ASP A 176 -5.97 65.50 -0.93
C ASP A 176 -5.72 64.20 -1.71
N ILE A 177 -4.65 64.16 -2.52
CA ILE A 177 -4.21 62.95 -3.23
C ILE A 177 -3.76 61.87 -2.25
N GLU A 178 -2.95 62.20 -1.25
CA GLU A 178 -2.51 61.26 -0.21
C GLU A 178 -3.69 60.68 0.58
N SER A 179 -4.70 61.52 0.87
CA SER A 179 -5.94 61.09 1.54
C SER A 179 -6.74 60.10 0.67
N PHE A 180 -6.81 60.37 -0.64
CA PHE A 180 -7.42 59.45 -1.60
C PHE A 180 -6.65 58.11 -1.71
N LEU A 181 -5.31 58.14 -1.74
CA LEU A 181 -4.49 56.92 -1.80
C LEU A 181 -4.69 56.05 -0.55
N LYS A 182 -4.73 56.66 0.64
CA LYS A 182 -5.07 55.96 1.89
C LYS A 182 -6.48 55.37 1.86
N TYR A 183 -7.46 56.04 1.23
CA TYR A 183 -8.79 55.46 1.02
C TYR A 183 -8.75 54.28 0.05
N ARG A 184 -7.93 54.34 -1.00
CA ARG A 184 -7.82 53.29 -2.02
C ARG A 184 -7.26 51.98 -1.47
N GLU A 185 -6.30 52.03 -0.56
CA GLU A 185 -5.66 50.86 0.06
C GLU A 185 -6.56 50.06 1.01
N LYS A 186 -7.65 50.66 1.50
CA LYS A 186 -8.60 49.99 2.41
C LYS A 186 -9.38 48.86 1.71
N THR A 187 -9.70 47.79 2.44
CA THR A 187 -10.48 46.67 1.90
C THR A 187 -11.91 47.11 1.53
N VAL A 188 -12.61 46.33 0.70
CA VAL A 188 -14.01 46.62 0.32
C VAL A 188 -14.91 46.69 1.56
N GLY A 189 -14.65 45.86 2.58
CA GLY A 189 -15.36 45.90 3.87
C GLY A 189 -15.10 47.19 4.66
N ASP A 190 -13.86 47.65 4.73
CA ASP A 190 -13.49 48.88 5.45
C ASP A 190 -14.05 50.15 4.77
N LYS A 191 -14.16 50.13 3.45
CA LYS A 191 -14.79 51.21 2.65
C LYS A 191 -16.30 51.30 2.88
N ILE A 192 -16.95 50.18 3.21
CA ILE A 192 -18.39 50.14 3.53
C ILE A 192 -18.64 50.60 4.97
N ARG A 193 -17.77 50.23 5.94
CA ARG A 193 -17.87 50.68 7.35
C ARG A 193 -17.75 52.20 7.53
N LEU A 194 -17.01 52.88 6.65
CA LEU A 194 -16.92 54.34 6.64
C LEU A 194 -18.18 55.04 6.10
N ASN A 195 -19.03 54.34 5.36
CA ASN A 195 -20.25 54.88 4.74
C ASN A 195 -21.54 54.49 5.47
N VAL A 196 -21.49 53.56 6.43
CA VAL A 196 -22.64 53.16 7.24
C VAL A 196 -22.44 53.76 8.63
N SER A 197 -23.28 54.74 8.99
CA SER A 197 -23.17 55.51 10.23
C SER A 197 -23.66 54.78 11.49
N ASP A 198 -24.07 53.51 11.39
CA ASP A 198 -24.71 52.76 12.46
C ASP A 198 -23.91 51.51 12.86
N GLU A 199 -23.26 51.55 14.02
CA GLU A 199 -22.46 50.46 14.59
C GLU A 199 -23.30 49.22 15.01
N SER A 200 -24.63 49.34 15.00
CA SER A 200 -25.56 48.26 15.39
C SER A 200 -25.82 47.23 14.28
N LEU A 201 -25.32 47.45 13.06
CA LEU A 201 -25.57 46.60 11.90
C LEU A 201 -24.32 45.81 11.44
N LEU A 202 -24.52 44.53 11.13
CA LEU A 202 -23.51 43.62 10.60
C LEU A 202 -23.77 43.29 9.13
N ILE A 203 -22.70 43.23 8.34
CA ILE A 203 -22.78 42.79 6.94
C ILE A 203 -22.88 41.26 6.85
N LYS A 204 -23.52 40.77 5.78
CA LYS A 204 -23.66 39.32 5.49
C LYS A 204 -22.39 38.50 5.71
N GLU A 205 -21.23 38.99 5.26
CA GLU A 205 -19.96 38.25 5.37
C GLU A 205 -19.56 38.03 6.83
N ASP A 206 -19.71 39.06 7.67
CA ASP A 206 -19.38 39.00 9.10
C ASP A 206 -20.38 38.09 9.83
N VAL A 207 -21.68 38.15 9.48
CA VAL A 207 -22.69 37.23 10.03
C VAL A 207 -22.42 35.78 9.65
N CYS A 208 -22.06 35.51 8.39
CA CYS A 208 -21.71 34.15 7.95
C CYS A 208 -20.47 33.63 8.68
N LYS A 209 -19.46 34.48 8.93
CA LYS A 209 -18.28 34.10 9.73
C LYS A 209 -18.63 33.87 11.20
N MET A 210 -19.38 34.77 11.83
CA MET A 210 -19.75 34.68 13.25
C MET A 210 -20.59 33.45 13.58
N LEU A 211 -21.45 33.03 12.65
CA LEU A 211 -22.36 31.89 12.80
C LEU A 211 -21.84 30.61 12.11
N ASN A 212 -20.64 30.62 11.53
CA ASN A 212 -20.07 29.52 10.73
C ASN A 212 -21.01 29.03 9.60
N LEU A 213 -21.66 29.93 8.88
CA LEU A 213 -22.62 29.58 7.83
C LEU A 213 -21.93 29.52 6.45
N ASN A 214 -22.15 28.41 5.74
CA ASN A 214 -21.89 28.34 4.31
C ASN A 214 -23.06 28.94 3.50
N SER A 215 -22.87 29.12 2.20
CA SER A 215 -23.86 29.75 1.32
C SER A 215 -25.22 29.03 1.28
N PHE A 216 -25.23 27.71 1.48
CA PHE A 216 -26.43 26.87 1.52
C PHE A 216 -27.20 27.04 2.83
N ASN A 217 -26.52 26.92 3.97
CA ASN A 217 -27.11 27.06 5.30
C ASN A 217 -27.59 28.50 5.54
N TYR A 218 -26.85 29.51 5.05
CA TYR A 218 -27.30 30.91 5.07
C TYR A 218 -28.66 31.08 4.38
N LYS A 219 -28.84 30.52 3.19
CA LYS A 219 -30.14 30.58 2.48
C LYS A 219 -31.25 29.90 3.27
N LYS A 220 -30.99 28.74 3.88
CA LYS A 220 -31.97 28.05 4.73
C LYS A 220 -32.35 28.86 5.97
N PHE A 221 -31.39 29.50 6.62
CA PHE A 221 -31.65 30.33 7.80
C PHE A 221 -32.55 31.53 7.48
N ILE A 222 -32.40 32.12 6.28
CA ILE A 222 -33.31 33.15 5.79
C ILE A 222 -34.69 32.56 5.49
N ASN A 223 -34.75 31.44 4.76
CA ASN A 223 -36.01 30.83 4.33
C ASN A 223 -36.87 30.33 5.51
N GLU A 224 -36.25 29.82 6.57
CA GLU A 224 -36.94 29.38 7.79
C GLU A 224 -37.14 30.51 8.81
N GLY A 225 -36.81 31.75 8.45
CA GLY A 225 -37.03 32.93 9.31
C GLY A 225 -36.12 33.03 10.54
N ILE A 226 -35.13 32.13 10.67
CA ILE A 226 -34.14 32.10 11.76
C ILE A 226 -33.25 33.35 11.73
N LEU A 227 -32.90 33.81 10.53
CA LEU A 227 -32.13 35.03 10.31
C LEU A 227 -32.97 36.00 9.48
N GLN A 228 -33.15 37.23 9.98
CA GLN A 228 -33.99 38.25 9.35
C GLN A 228 -33.13 39.37 8.77
N ILE A 229 -33.36 39.71 7.50
CA ILE A 229 -32.69 40.83 6.84
C ILE A 229 -33.30 42.13 7.37
N GLN A 230 -32.46 42.99 7.94
CA GLN A 230 -32.90 44.30 8.47
C GLN A 230 -32.92 45.33 7.33
N GLU A 231 -31.83 45.44 6.58
CA GLU A 231 -31.71 46.40 5.48
C GLU A 231 -30.94 45.82 4.29
N LYS A 232 -31.27 46.32 3.10
CA LYS A 232 -30.58 45.98 1.85
C LYS A 232 -30.23 47.26 1.09
N ILE A 233 -28.94 47.59 1.05
CA ILE A 233 -28.43 48.75 0.32
C ILE A 233 -27.63 48.23 -0.89
N GLY A 234 -28.21 48.34 -2.08
CA GLY A 234 -27.64 47.80 -3.32
C GLY A 234 -27.48 46.28 -3.27
N ARG A 235 -26.22 45.79 -3.39
CA ARG A 235 -25.89 44.36 -3.30
C ARG A 235 -25.60 43.88 -1.87
N ASN A 236 -25.53 44.79 -0.90
CA ASN A 236 -25.15 44.49 0.48
C ASN A 236 -26.40 44.26 1.34
N ILE A 237 -26.31 43.29 2.25
CA ILE A 237 -27.39 42.85 3.15
C ILE A 237 -26.90 43.02 4.58
N PHE A 238 -27.71 43.67 5.41
CA PHE A 238 -27.40 44.04 6.78
C PHE A 238 -28.32 43.33 7.79
N PHE A 239 -27.77 43.03 8.96
CA PHE A 239 -28.41 42.31 10.06
C PHE A 239 -28.16 43.02 11.39
N THR A 240 -29.12 42.98 12.31
CA THR A 240 -28.94 43.54 13.65
C THR A 240 -27.94 42.71 14.46
N LYS A 241 -26.92 43.35 15.01
CA LYS A 241 -25.85 42.70 15.79
C LYS A 241 -26.39 41.91 16.99
N ASP A 242 -27.33 42.46 17.75
CA ASP A 242 -27.89 41.81 18.94
C ASP A 242 -28.62 40.51 18.62
N LYS A 243 -29.44 40.51 17.55
CA LYS A 243 -30.13 39.31 17.07
C LYS A 243 -29.14 38.21 16.66
N VAL A 244 -28.04 38.59 16.01
CA VAL A 244 -26.98 37.65 15.60
C VAL A 244 -26.23 37.09 16.82
N ILE A 245 -25.96 37.90 17.84
CA ILE A 245 -25.30 37.45 19.08
C ILE A 245 -26.20 36.47 19.85
N VAL A 246 -27.49 36.76 20.00
CA VAL A 246 -28.46 35.85 20.64
C VAL A 246 -28.50 34.51 19.91
N LEU A 247 -28.56 34.53 18.58
CA LEU A 247 -28.56 33.32 17.76
C LEU A 247 -27.25 32.53 17.91
N LYS A 248 -26.10 33.22 17.99
CA LYS A 248 -24.80 32.59 18.24
C LYS A 248 -24.80 31.84 19.58
N ASN A 249 -25.28 32.47 20.64
CA ASN A 249 -25.36 31.84 21.96
C ASN A 249 -26.29 30.61 21.97
N GLN A 250 -27.39 30.64 21.21
CA GLN A 250 -28.28 29.49 21.04
C GLN A 250 -27.58 28.32 20.32
N ILE A 251 -26.81 28.62 19.26
CA ILE A 251 -26.02 27.62 18.53
C ILE A 251 -24.97 26.98 19.45
N GLU A 252 -24.23 27.79 20.22
CA GLU A 252 -23.20 27.31 21.15
C GLU A 252 -23.80 26.42 22.25
N LYS A 253 -24.93 26.83 22.84
CA LYS A 253 -25.64 26.03 23.85
C LYS A 253 -26.10 24.68 23.29
N MET A 254 -26.60 24.67 22.05
CA MET A 254 -27.04 23.44 21.37
C MET A 254 -25.86 22.53 21.01
N ASP A 255 -24.77 23.09 20.50
CA ASP A 255 -23.54 22.32 20.20
C ASP A 255 -22.99 21.64 21.45
N LYS A 256 -22.94 22.36 22.58
CA LYS A 256 -22.49 21.80 23.86
C LYS A 256 -23.36 20.61 24.29
N LYS A 257 -24.69 20.75 24.21
CA LYS A 257 -25.62 19.65 24.55
C LYS A 257 -25.41 18.44 23.64
N LEU A 258 -25.34 18.65 22.33
CA LEU A 258 -25.17 17.57 21.34
C LEU A 258 -23.81 16.86 21.48
N ARG A 259 -22.74 17.57 21.83
CA ARG A 259 -21.41 16.97 22.12
C ARG A 259 -21.41 16.07 23.33
N THR A 260 -22.20 16.40 24.35
CA THR A 260 -22.29 15.60 25.57
C THR A 260 -23.10 14.33 25.33
N GLU A 261 -24.24 14.44 24.67
CA GLU A 261 -25.23 13.35 24.56
C GLU A 261 -25.07 12.46 23.32
N TYR A 262 -24.46 12.96 22.24
CA TYR A 262 -24.41 12.25 20.95
C TYR A 262 -23.02 12.17 20.30
N TYR A 263 -22.82 11.09 19.55
CA TYR A 263 -21.72 10.90 18.63
C TYR A 263 -22.15 11.15 17.17
N THR A 264 -21.22 11.65 16.37
CA THR A 264 -21.30 11.61 14.90
C THR A 264 -20.87 10.24 14.38
N ARG A 265 -21.25 9.94 13.13
CA ARG A 265 -20.81 8.69 12.46
C ARG A 265 -19.29 8.54 12.46
N HIS A 266 -18.57 9.63 12.20
CA HIS A 266 -17.11 9.62 12.12
C HIS A 266 -16.47 9.32 13.49
N GLU A 267 -16.97 9.95 14.56
CA GLU A 267 -16.49 9.71 15.93
C GLU A 267 -16.71 8.25 16.36
N VAL A 268 -17.86 7.64 16.05
CA VAL A 268 -18.10 6.22 16.38
C VAL A 268 -17.09 5.29 15.68
N VAL A 269 -16.78 5.56 14.41
CA VAL A 269 -15.81 4.76 13.66
C VAL A 269 -14.39 4.97 14.20
N GLN A 270 -14.02 6.20 14.53
CA GLN A 270 -12.67 6.51 15.01
C GLN A 270 -12.42 5.99 16.43
N GLU A 271 -13.37 6.18 17.35
CA GLU A 271 -13.22 5.85 18.76
C GLU A 271 -13.43 4.36 19.03
N TYR A 272 -14.37 3.72 18.31
CA TYR A 272 -14.75 2.33 18.58
C TYR A 272 -14.54 1.37 17.40
N GLY A 273 -14.09 1.85 16.23
CA GLY A 273 -13.93 1.00 15.03
C GLY A 273 -15.25 0.43 14.49
N MET A 274 -16.40 0.98 14.88
CA MET A 274 -17.72 0.41 14.57
C MET A 274 -18.43 1.14 13.43
N ASN A 275 -18.93 0.39 12.45
CA ASN A 275 -19.84 0.93 11.45
C ASN A 275 -21.29 0.85 11.95
N VAL A 276 -21.89 2.02 12.22
CA VAL A 276 -23.28 2.15 12.70
C VAL A 276 -24.32 1.59 11.74
N ASP A 277 -24.08 1.61 10.43
CA ASP A 277 -25.01 1.06 9.43
C ASP A 277 -25.09 -0.48 9.50
N ALA A 278 -24.11 -1.14 10.11
CA ALA A 278 -24.06 -2.59 10.25
C ALA A 278 -24.72 -3.09 11.55
N ILE A 279 -25.21 -2.18 12.40
CA ILE A 279 -25.82 -2.51 13.69
C ILE A 279 -27.29 -2.88 13.45
N ARG A 280 -27.69 -4.08 13.92
CA ARG A 280 -29.04 -4.63 13.72
C ARG A 280 -30.05 -4.19 14.79
N GLU A 281 -29.57 -3.75 15.94
CA GLU A 281 -30.40 -3.20 17.02
C GLU A 281 -30.66 -1.70 16.77
N GLY A 282 -31.83 -1.23 17.16
CA GLY A 282 -32.23 0.16 16.94
C GLY A 282 -31.46 1.10 17.86
N ILE A 283 -30.37 1.69 17.36
CA ILE A 283 -29.70 2.80 18.03
C ILE A 283 -30.57 4.04 17.90
N GLU A 284 -30.82 4.72 19.02
CA GLU A 284 -31.53 5.98 19.00
C GLU A 284 -30.73 7.03 18.24
N LYS A 285 -31.38 7.68 17.27
CA LYS A 285 -30.77 8.69 16.41
C LYS A 285 -31.67 9.90 16.25
N ILE A 286 -31.03 11.06 16.17
CA ILE A 286 -31.70 12.33 15.87
C ILE A 286 -31.16 12.89 14.55
N GLU A 287 -32.00 13.58 13.78
CA GLU A 287 -31.51 14.35 12.64
C GLU A 287 -30.70 15.55 13.12
N VAL A 288 -29.62 15.89 12.42
CA VAL A 288 -28.80 17.06 12.77
C VAL A 288 -29.65 18.34 12.69
N PRO A 289 -29.85 19.06 13.81
CA PRO A 289 -30.62 20.30 13.83
C PRO A 289 -30.03 21.36 12.91
N LEU A 290 -30.89 22.13 12.23
CA LEU A 290 -30.47 23.13 11.24
C LEU A 290 -29.50 24.18 11.85
N LEU A 291 -29.75 24.60 13.09
CA LEU A 291 -28.95 25.59 13.83
C LEU A 291 -27.46 25.25 13.91
N VAL A 292 -27.10 23.96 14.01
CA VAL A 292 -25.71 23.54 14.17
C VAL A 292 -25.06 23.06 12.87
N ARG A 293 -25.80 22.95 11.76
CA ARG A 293 -25.26 22.44 10.47
C ARG A 293 -24.12 23.27 9.87
N GLY A 294 -23.91 24.50 10.35
CA GLY A 294 -22.76 25.33 9.98
C GLY A 294 -21.43 24.86 10.59
N ILE A 295 -21.47 24.13 11.71
CA ILE A 295 -20.27 23.67 12.40
C ILE A 295 -19.67 22.47 11.65
N SER A 296 -18.35 22.47 11.45
CA SER A 296 -17.60 21.46 10.69
C SER A 296 -17.90 20.01 11.12
N ARG A 297 -18.08 19.78 12.43
CA ARG A 297 -18.47 18.49 13.02
C ARG A 297 -19.74 17.90 12.37
N TYR A 298 -20.70 18.72 11.97
CA TYR A 298 -22.02 18.27 11.52
C TYR A 298 -22.26 18.40 10.02
N LEU A 299 -21.38 19.08 9.28
CA LEU A 299 -21.60 19.52 7.90
C LEU A 299 -21.95 18.39 6.91
N TYR A 300 -21.43 17.18 7.15
CA TYR A 300 -21.65 16.00 6.30
C TYR A 300 -22.49 14.90 6.97
N ASN A 301 -22.94 15.12 8.21
CA ASN A 301 -23.68 14.14 8.98
C ASN A 301 -25.18 14.35 8.80
N ARG A 302 -25.92 13.28 8.46
CA ARG A 302 -27.39 13.32 8.40
C ARG A 302 -28.03 13.16 9.78
N CYS A 303 -27.48 12.27 10.59
CA CYS A 303 -27.98 11.94 11.92
C CYS A 303 -26.84 11.89 12.95
N LEU A 304 -27.20 12.07 14.21
CA LEU A 304 -26.35 11.83 15.39
C LEU A 304 -26.87 10.63 16.17
N TYR A 305 -25.98 9.92 16.84
CA TYR A 305 -26.25 8.66 17.53
C TYR A 305 -26.07 8.82 19.03
N LEU A 306 -27.01 8.32 19.84
CA LEU A 306 -26.95 8.46 21.29
C LEU A 306 -25.72 7.75 21.85
N LYS A 307 -24.90 8.44 22.66
CA LYS A 307 -23.63 7.86 23.17
C LYS A 307 -23.84 6.59 23.99
N LYS A 308 -24.85 6.60 24.86
CA LYS A 308 -25.17 5.49 25.77
C LYS A 308 -25.39 4.18 25.01
N ASP A 309 -26.09 4.24 23.88
CA ASP A 309 -26.40 3.07 23.07
C ASP A 309 -25.17 2.54 22.33
N ILE A 310 -24.33 3.45 21.81
CA ILE A 310 -23.06 3.08 21.17
C ILE A 310 -22.14 2.38 22.16
N ILE A 311 -22.00 2.90 23.38
CA ILE A 311 -21.18 2.29 24.44
C ILE A 311 -21.74 0.92 24.81
N LYS A 312 -23.06 0.79 24.95
CA LYS A 312 -23.71 -0.50 25.25
C LYS A 312 -23.44 -1.53 24.15
N GLU A 313 -23.57 -1.15 22.88
CA GLU A 313 -23.29 -2.04 21.74
C GLU A 313 -21.80 -2.40 21.64
N TYR A 314 -20.90 -1.45 21.91
CA TYR A 314 -19.46 -1.71 21.99
C TYR A 314 -19.16 -2.75 23.06
N ASN A 315 -19.66 -2.56 24.28
CA ASN A 315 -19.44 -3.49 25.39
C ASN A 315 -20.00 -4.87 25.05
N ARG A 316 -21.20 -4.96 24.49
CA ARG A 316 -21.80 -6.21 24.03
C ARG A 316 -20.93 -6.91 22.98
N ARG A 317 -20.35 -6.17 22.02
CA ARG A 317 -19.44 -6.73 21.02
C ARG A 317 -18.12 -7.18 21.62
N SER A 318 -17.55 -6.42 22.55
CA SER A 318 -16.32 -6.75 23.26
C SER A 318 -16.48 -7.99 24.14
N GLU A 319 -17.59 -8.11 24.88
CA GLU A 319 -17.97 -9.33 25.60
C GLU A 319 -18.13 -10.52 24.64
N LYS A 320 -18.74 -10.29 23.47
CA LYS A 320 -18.88 -11.31 22.44
C LYS A 320 -17.56 -11.71 21.79
N ILE A 321 -16.58 -10.82 21.68
CA ILE A 321 -15.23 -11.13 21.20
C ILE A 321 -14.51 -12.02 22.22
N ASN A 322 -14.69 -11.77 23.52
CA ASN A 322 -14.12 -12.61 24.58
C ASN A 322 -14.62 -14.06 24.54
N LEU A 323 -15.90 -14.31 24.17
CA LEU A 323 -16.45 -15.66 23.94
C LEU A 323 -15.66 -16.51 22.91
N TYR A 324 -14.90 -15.89 22.01
CA TYR A 324 -14.14 -16.57 20.96
C TYR A 324 -12.62 -16.64 21.22
N LEU A 325 -12.14 -16.23 22.40
CA LEU A 325 -10.74 -16.40 22.78
C LEU A 325 -10.39 -17.89 22.91
N ASP A 326 -9.42 -18.37 22.12
CA ASP A 326 -9.03 -19.79 22.11
C ASP A 326 -8.30 -20.17 23.40
N LYS A 327 -8.92 -21.04 24.22
CA LYS A 327 -8.35 -21.59 25.46
C LYS A 327 -7.54 -22.88 25.27
N ARG A 328 -6.92 -23.05 24.11
CA ARG A 328 -6.09 -24.20 23.67
C ARG A 328 -6.84 -25.52 23.47
N SER A 329 -7.55 -26.06 24.47
CA SER A 329 -8.29 -27.34 24.31
C SER A 329 -9.74 -27.13 23.88
N LEU A 330 -10.35 -28.16 23.29
CA LEU A 330 -11.73 -28.10 22.81
C LEU A 330 -12.71 -28.00 24.00
N SER A 331 -12.47 -28.80 25.05
CA SER A 331 -13.27 -28.78 26.28
C SER A 331 -13.13 -27.46 27.06
N ALA A 332 -11.92 -26.91 27.19
CA ALA A 332 -11.71 -25.64 27.89
C ALA A 332 -12.46 -24.47 27.22
N ASN A 333 -12.49 -24.46 25.88
CA ASN A 333 -13.25 -23.47 25.13
C ASN A 333 -14.77 -23.61 25.37
N VAL A 334 -15.29 -24.85 25.43
CA VAL A 334 -16.71 -25.08 25.73
C VAL A 334 -17.05 -24.62 27.16
N LEU A 335 -16.26 -25.03 28.16
CA LEU A 335 -16.48 -24.67 29.56
C LEU A 335 -16.41 -23.15 29.78
N TYR A 336 -15.43 -22.47 29.18
CA TYR A 336 -15.31 -21.02 29.26
C TYR A 336 -16.56 -20.33 28.71
N ARG A 337 -17.08 -20.77 27.55
CA ARG A 337 -18.30 -20.21 26.95
C ARG A 337 -19.54 -20.45 27.81
N LEU A 338 -19.64 -21.61 28.45
CA LEU A 338 -20.74 -21.91 29.38
C LEU A 338 -20.71 -20.96 30.59
N GLY A 339 -19.54 -20.73 31.16
CA GLY A 339 -19.37 -19.79 32.27
C GLY A 339 -19.71 -18.34 31.90
N VAL A 340 -19.31 -17.89 30.70
CA VAL A 340 -19.66 -16.53 30.22
C VAL A 340 -21.16 -16.38 29.95
N GLU A 341 -21.84 -17.40 29.43
CA GLU A 341 -23.30 -17.38 29.24
C GLU A 341 -24.11 -17.73 30.50
N GLY A 342 -23.45 -18.01 31.64
CA GLY A 342 -24.12 -18.38 32.90
C GLY A 342 -24.94 -19.67 32.78
N ILE A 343 -24.51 -20.62 31.95
CA ILE A 343 -25.22 -21.87 31.71
C ILE A 343 -24.79 -22.91 32.75
N GLU A 344 -25.73 -23.35 33.57
CA GLU A 344 -25.52 -24.38 34.59
C GLU A 344 -26.52 -25.54 34.41
N PHE A 345 -26.12 -26.73 34.85
CA PHE A 345 -27.03 -27.88 34.93
C PHE A 345 -27.85 -27.77 36.22
N SER A 346 -29.07 -28.30 36.19
CA SER A 346 -29.91 -28.43 37.39
C SER A 346 -29.18 -29.23 38.49
N GLU A 347 -29.44 -28.89 39.75
CA GLU A 347 -28.94 -29.62 40.92
C GLU A 347 -29.34 -31.11 40.92
N ARG A 348 -30.39 -31.47 40.16
CA ARG A 348 -30.87 -32.85 39.98
C ARG A 348 -30.17 -33.62 38.86
N CYS A 349 -29.23 -32.98 38.15
CA CYS A 349 -28.53 -33.51 36.97
C CYS A 349 -27.00 -33.51 37.15
N LYS A 350 -26.52 -33.70 38.39
CA LYS A 350 -25.09 -33.61 38.75
C LYS A 350 -24.27 -34.71 38.09
N GLU A 351 -24.80 -35.93 38.05
CA GLU A 351 -24.09 -37.07 37.45
C GLU A 351 -24.01 -36.94 35.93
N THR A 352 -25.10 -36.50 35.29
CA THR A 352 -25.10 -36.19 33.86
C THR A 352 -24.08 -35.11 33.52
N LYS A 353 -23.97 -34.05 34.34
CA LYS A 353 -22.98 -32.97 34.15
C LYS A 353 -21.55 -33.52 34.20
N LEU A 354 -21.23 -34.34 35.20
CA LEU A 354 -19.90 -34.95 35.35
C LEU A 354 -19.55 -35.81 34.14
N LEU A 355 -20.41 -36.78 33.81
CA LEU A 355 -20.21 -37.70 32.68
C LEU A 355 -20.13 -36.98 31.34
N TRP A 356 -20.95 -35.94 31.13
CA TRP A 356 -20.90 -35.13 29.91
C TRP A 356 -19.58 -34.37 29.79
N PHE A 357 -19.04 -33.82 30.88
CA PHE A 357 -17.75 -33.11 30.85
C PHE A 357 -16.57 -34.06 30.68
N GLU A 358 -16.62 -35.26 31.25
CA GLU A 358 -15.64 -36.33 30.97
C GLU A 358 -15.69 -36.76 29.51
N PHE A 359 -16.89 -36.93 28.95
CA PHE A 359 -17.09 -37.18 27.53
C PHE A 359 -16.45 -36.07 26.68
N LEU A 360 -16.69 -34.79 26.98
CA LEU A 360 -16.07 -33.67 26.25
C LEU A 360 -14.54 -33.68 26.36
N ASN A 361 -13.98 -34.00 27.53
CA ASN A 361 -12.54 -34.12 27.73
C ASN A 361 -11.95 -35.26 26.89
N SER A 362 -12.56 -36.45 26.88
CA SER A 362 -12.12 -37.57 26.06
C SER A 362 -12.12 -37.22 24.57
N LYS A 363 -13.18 -36.54 24.08
CA LYS A 363 -13.25 -36.06 22.69
C LYS A 363 -12.24 -34.97 22.38
N SER A 364 -11.91 -34.14 23.35
CA SER A 364 -10.85 -33.13 23.20
C SER A 364 -9.47 -33.76 23.07
N VAL A 365 -9.18 -34.85 23.79
CA VAL A 365 -7.90 -35.58 23.71
C VAL A 365 -7.77 -36.33 22.38
N LEU A 366 -8.86 -36.97 21.93
CA LEU A 366 -8.88 -37.73 20.67
C LEU A 366 -8.90 -36.83 19.41
N TYR A 367 -9.12 -35.53 19.57
CA TYR A 367 -9.19 -34.59 18.44
C TYR A 367 -7.79 -34.25 17.92
N SER A 368 -7.42 -34.83 16.78
CA SER A 368 -6.12 -34.58 16.11
C SER A 368 -6.14 -33.47 15.06
N GLY A 369 -7.25 -32.73 14.92
CA GLY A 369 -7.43 -31.76 13.83
C GLY A 369 -6.67 -30.46 14.07
N GLN A 370 -5.71 -30.14 13.20
CA GLN A 370 -4.93 -28.88 13.32
C GLN A 370 -5.67 -27.64 12.78
N ASN A 371 -6.79 -27.81 12.06
CA ASN A 371 -7.53 -26.70 11.47
C ASN A 371 -8.39 -25.95 12.52
N ASN A 372 -8.11 -24.65 12.69
CA ASN A 372 -8.83 -23.74 13.59
C ASN A 372 -10.32 -23.59 13.27
N ALA A 373 -10.71 -23.58 11.99
CA ALA A 373 -12.12 -23.48 11.59
C ALA A 373 -12.91 -24.73 11.98
N SER A 374 -12.33 -25.91 11.76
CA SER A 374 -12.92 -27.19 12.17
C SER A 374 -13.02 -27.30 13.68
N LYS A 375 -11.98 -26.87 14.41
CA LYS A 375 -11.96 -26.81 15.87
C LYS A 375 -13.06 -25.88 16.39
N ALA A 376 -13.17 -24.67 15.84
CA ALA A 376 -14.19 -23.70 16.22
C ALA A 376 -15.62 -24.21 15.95
N ALA A 377 -15.84 -24.88 14.82
CA ALA A 377 -17.13 -25.50 14.50
C ALA A 377 -17.48 -26.60 15.52
N ARG A 378 -16.51 -27.44 15.91
CA ARG A 378 -16.72 -28.47 16.94
C ARG A 378 -16.97 -27.89 18.33
N VAL A 379 -16.24 -26.84 18.71
CA VAL A 379 -16.53 -26.12 19.97
C VAL A 379 -17.96 -25.61 19.97
N LEU A 380 -18.43 -25.01 18.87
CA LEU A 380 -19.80 -24.49 18.77
C LEU A 380 -20.85 -25.62 18.84
N GLU A 381 -20.57 -26.76 18.19
CA GLU A 381 -21.42 -27.94 18.22
C GLU A 381 -21.59 -28.48 19.64
N TYR A 382 -20.48 -28.72 20.35
CA TYR A 382 -20.51 -29.21 21.73
C TYR A 382 -21.07 -28.18 22.71
N PHE A 383 -20.77 -26.90 22.53
CA PHE A 383 -21.35 -25.83 23.32
C PHE A 383 -22.88 -25.78 23.17
N SER A 384 -23.37 -25.81 21.93
CA SER A 384 -24.82 -25.83 21.65
C SER A 384 -25.48 -27.08 22.20
N ALA A 385 -24.84 -28.25 22.05
CA ALA A 385 -25.32 -29.50 22.63
C ALA A 385 -25.38 -29.44 24.15
N THR A 386 -24.33 -28.92 24.81
CA THR A 386 -24.30 -28.77 26.27
C THR A 386 -25.39 -27.84 26.77
N LYS A 387 -25.56 -26.69 26.12
CA LYS A 387 -26.62 -25.73 26.43
C LYS A 387 -28.00 -26.36 26.30
N PHE A 388 -28.24 -27.11 25.23
CA PHE A 388 -29.52 -27.75 25.00
C PHE A 388 -29.77 -28.90 25.99
N LEU A 389 -28.70 -29.63 26.35
CA LEU A 389 -28.73 -30.69 27.35
C LEU A 389 -29.10 -30.13 28.73
N SER A 390 -28.44 -29.06 29.17
CA SER A 390 -28.70 -28.44 30.48
C SER A 390 -30.09 -27.79 30.56
N GLN A 391 -30.58 -27.19 29.47
CA GLN A 391 -31.91 -26.56 29.43
C GLN A 391 -33.07 -27.56 29.45
N ARG A 392 -32.87 -28.77 28.90
CA ARG A 392 -33.94 -29.78 28.77
C ARG A 392 -33.92 -30.83 29.88
N LEU A 393 -32.77 -31.05 30.52
CA LEU A 393 -32.65 -31.91 31.69
C LEU A 393 -32.67 -31.07 32.97
N THR A 394 -33.86 -30.87 33.52
CA THR A 394 -34.08 -30.11 34.76
C THR A 394 -34.52 -30.98 35.93
N GLU A 395 -35.22 -32.08 35.63
CA GLU A 395 -35.96 -32.86 36.64
C GLU A 395 -35.26 -34.15 37.09
N LYS A 396 -34.54 -34.82 36.18
CA LYS A 396 -33.90 -36.11 36.40
C LYS A 396 -32.67 -36.30 35.50
N GLU A 397 -31.78 -37.20 35.91
CA GLU A 397 -30.57 -37.57 35.19
C GLU A 397 -30.89 -38.19 33.80
N ILE A 398 -29.99 -38.00 32.83
CA ILE A 398 -30.22 -38.43 31.44
C ILE A 398 -30.46 -39.94 31.30
N PHE A 399 -29.80 -40.74 32.14
CA PHE A 399 -29.92 -42.20 32.15
C PHE A 399 -31.24 -42.68 32.77
N MET A 400 -31.95 -41.81 33.50
CA MET A 400 -33.30 -42.10 34.02
C MET A 400 -34.41 -41.77 33.02
N CYS A 401 -34.09 -41.09 31.91
CA CYS A 401 -35.04 -40.82 30.83
C CYS A 401 -35.29 -42.07 29.98
N SER A 402 -36.55 -42.26 29.58
CA SER A 402 -36.96 -43.29 28.63
C SER A 402 -36.60 -42.90 27.19
N SER A 403 -36.54 -43.90 26.30
CA SER A 403 -36.30 -43.69 24.85
C SER A 403 -37.27 -42.66 24.24
N LYS A 404 -38.54 -42.68 24.67
CA LYS A 404 -39.59 -41.75 24.21
C LYS A 404 -39.32 -40.32 24.66
N GLU A 405 -38.94 -40.13 25.93
CA GLU A 405 -38.58 -38.82 26.47
C GLU A 405 -37.35 -38.25 25.76
N LEU A 406 -36.32 -39.07 25.51
CA LEU A 406 -35.11 -38.64 24.78
C LEU A 406 -35.42 -38.24 23.33
N ASN A 407 -36.31 -38.98 22.65
CA ASN A 407 -36.76 -38.61 21.31
C ASN A 407 -37.53 -37.28 21.29
N LEU A 408 -38.40 -37.06 22.27
CA LEU A 408 -39.15 -35.81 22.40
C LEU A 408 -38.25 -34.63 22.79
N MET A 409 -37.29 -34.83 23.70
CA MET A 409 -36.40 -33.77 24.17
C MET A 409 -35.34 -33.41 23.13
N PHE A 410 -34.72 -34.40 22.49
CA PHE A 410 -33.51 -34.22 21.67
C PHE A 410 -33.68 -34.70 20.22
N PHE A 411 -34.17 -35.91 19.98
CA PHE A 411 -34.15 -36.55 18.65
C PHE A 411 -35.44 -36.39 17.86
N ASN A 412 -35.87 -35.14 17.68
CA ASN A 412 -37.05 -34.76 16.92
C ASN A 412 -36.69 -33.81 15.75
N LYS A 413 -37.66 -33.48 14.90
CA LYS A 413 -37.44 -32.60 13.72
C LYS A 413 -37.15 -31.14 14.07
N ASN A 414 -37.50 -30.69 15.28
CA ASN A 414 -37.33 -29.31 15.74
C ASN A 414 -35.92 -29.04 16.29
N THR A 415 -35.18 -30.08 16.66
CA THR A 415 -33.78 -29.96 17.11
C THR A 415 -32.83 -30.07 15.93
N GLY A 416 -31.84 -29.17 15.82
CA GLY A 416 -30.85 -29.23 14.75
C GLY A 416 -29.97 -30.50 14.80
N ILE A 417 -29.65 -31.09 13.64
CA ILE A 417 -28.83 -32.32 13.54
C ILE A 417 -27.48 -32.19 14.24
N TYR A 418 -26.88 -30.99 14.21
CA TYR A 418 -25.59 -30.71 14.86
C TYR A 418 -25.66 -30.77 16.40
N ILE A 419 -26.84 -30.59 17.00
CA ILE A 419 -27.06 -30.78 18.46
C ILE A 419 -27.30 -32.26 18.76
N GLN A 420 -28.11 -32.92 17.92
CA GLN A 420 -28.49 -34.32 18.13
C GLN A 420 -27.28 -35.26 18.07
N LYS A 421 -26.35 -35.05 17.12
CA LYS A 421 -25.20 -35.95 16.92
C LYS A 421 -24.30 -36.10 18.15
N PRO A 422 -23.81 -35.02 18.80
CA PRO A 422 -23.04 -35.14 20.04
C PRO A 422 -23.78 -35.91 21.14
N ILE A 423 -25.06 -35.58 21.37
CA ILE A 423 -25.88 -36.22 22.41
C ILE A 423 -26.07 -37.70 22.10
N TYR A 424 -26.31 -38.07 20.84
CA TYR A 424 -26.43 -39.47 20.44
C TYR A 424 -25.14 -40.27 20.66
N ILE A 425 -23.98 -39.68 20.35
CA ILE A 425 -22.67 -40.33 20.57
C ILE A 425 -22.44 -40.52 22.07
N PHE A 426 -22.77 -39.53 22.89
CA PHE A 426 -22.68 -39.64 24.34
C PHE A 426 -23.56 -40.76 24.90
N LEU A 427 -24.84 -40.82 24.50
CA LEU A 427 -25.74 -41.91 24.89
C LEU A 427 -25.22 -43.29 24.46
N LYS A 428 -24.61 -43.37 23.27
CA LYS A 428 -23.98 -44.60 22.77
C LYS A 428 -22.74 -45.01 23.59
N GLU A 429 -22.01 -44.07 24.14
CA GLU A 429 -20.86 -44.36 25.01
C GLU A 429 -21.30 -44.78 26.41
N LEU A 430 -22.35 -44.17 26.94
CA LEU A 430 -23.01 -44.60 28.18
C LEU A 430 -23.62 -46.01 28.08
N ASP A 431 -24.15 -46.37 26.91
CA ASP A 431 -24.69 -47.71 26.65
C ASP A 431 -23.59 -48.79 26.53
N LYS A 432 -22.34 -48.39 26.29
CA LYS A 432 -21.20 -49.29 26.02
C LYS A 432 -20.19 -49.41 27.14
N SER A 433 -20.24 -48.56 28.17
CA SER A 433 -19.28 -48.61 29.27
C SER A 433 -19.50 -49.87 30.11
N GLU A 434 -18.54 -50.81 30.06
CA GLU A 434 -18.55 -52.07 30.82
C GLU A 434 -18.25 -51.89 32.33
N GLU A 435 -17.84 -50.68 32.75
CA GLU A 435 -17.56 -50.34 34.15
C GLU A 435 -18.86 -50.06 34.94
N GLY A 436 -19.50 -51.14 35.40
CA GLY A 436 -20.02 -51.31 36.77
C GLY A 436 -21.14 -50.41 37.35
N ILE A 437 -21.34 -49.15 36.95
CA ILE A 437 -22.18 -48.20 37.73
C ILE A 437 -23.54 -47.92 37.07
N PHE A 438 -23.68 -48.02 35.74
CA PHE A 438 -24.88 -47.54 35.02
C PHE A 438 -25.58 -48.59 34.14
N LYS A 439 -25.65 -49.84 34.62
CA LYS A 439 -26.34 -50.94 33.91
C LYS A 439 -27.87 -50.77 33.79
N ASN A 440 -28.46 -49.78 34.47
CA ASN A 440 -29.90 -49.49 34.47
C ASN A 440 -30.22 -48.19 33.72
N ASN A 441 -29.80 -48.09 32.45
CA ASN A 441 -30.34 -47.05 31.57
C ASN A 441 -31.83 -47.34 31.32
N ASN A 442 -32.70 -46.36 31.59
CA ASN A 442 -34.13 -46.48 31.31
C ASN A 442 -34.47 -46.31 29.81
N PHE A 443 -33.46 -46.14 28.96
CA PHE A 443 -33.58 -46.04 27.51
C PHE A 443 -32.88 -47.21 26.81
N ARG A 444 -33.34 -47.49 25.58
CA ARG A 444 -32.71 -48.45 24.66
C ARG A 444 -32.26 -47.70 23.42
N LEU A 445 -30.96 -47.78 23.09
CA LEU A 445 -30.40 -47.02 21.97
C LEU A 445 -31.07 -47.36 20.62
N SER A 446 -31.56 -48.59 20.44
CA SER A 446 -32.30 -49.03 19.25
C SER A 446 -33.65 -48.32 19.05
N GLU A 447 -34.24 -47.77 20.11
CA GLU A 447 -35.53 -47.06 20.10
C GLU A 447 -35.35 -45.53 19.99
N ILE A 448 -34.11 -45.04 19.95
CA ILE A 448 -33.78 -43.63 19.78
C ILE A 448 -33.63 -43.31 18.28
N ASN A 449 -34.26 -42.23 17.84
CA ASN A 449 -34.18 -41.76 16.46
C ASN A 449 -32.74 -41.38 16.12
N SER A 450 -32.10 -42.13 15.23
CA SER A 450 -30.73 -41.85 14.80
C SER A 450 -30.64 -40.52 14.04
N PRO A 451 -29.77 -39.58 14.46
CA PRO A 451 -29.52 -38.34 13.72
C PRO A 451 -28.68 -38.56 12.46
N TYR A 452 -28.20 -39.78 12.23
CA TYR A 452 -27.54 -40.20 11.00
C TYR A 452 -28.61 -40.71 10.04
N LYS A 453 -28.85 -39.98 8.94
CA LYS A 453 -29.72 -40.48 7.87
C LYS A 453 -29.28 -41.91 7.53
N ILE A 454 -30.22 -42.85 7.50
CA ILE A 454 -30.03 -44.14 6.80
C ILE A 454 -29.81 -43.74 5.35
N SER A 455 -28.57 -43.46 4.98
CA SER A 455 -28.24 -43.29 3.58
C SER A 455 -28.51 -44.67 2.98
N SER A 456 -29.54 -44.78 2.14
CA SER A 456 -29.46 -45.70 1.00
C SER A 456 -28.02 -45.58 0.52
N LYS A 457 -27.26 -46.68 0.47
CA LYS A 457 -25.95 -46.70 -0.17
C LYS A 457 -26.19 -46.23 -1.60
N LYS A 458 -26.23 -44.91 -1.85
CA LYS A 458 -26.05 -44.36 -3.18
C LYS A 458 -24.71 -44.94 -3.54
N LYS A 459 -24.69 -45.90 -4.47
CA LYS A 459 -23.46 -46.34 -5.14
C LYS A 459 -22.66 -45.06 -5.32
N ARG A 460 -21.50 -44.95 -4.65
CA ARG A 460 -20.61 -43.81 -4.83
C ARG A 460 -20.44 -43.73 -6.33
N SER A 461 -21.11 -42.80 -7.00
CA SER A 461 -20.88 -42.59 -8.42
C SER A 461 -19.41 -42.22 -8.49
N ASN A 462 -18.63 -43.00 -9.23
CA ASN A 462 -17.21 -42.79 -9.42
C ASN A 462 -17.04 -41.50 -10.23
N ASP A 463 -17.19 -40.37 -9.54
CA ASP A 463 -17.10 -39.04 -10.11
C ASP A 463 -15.61 -38.72 -10.24
N ILE A 464 -15.06 -39.14 -11.39
CA ILE A 464 -13.68 -38.98 -11.86
C ILE A 464 -13.74 -38.43 -13.29
N TYR A 465 -12.68 -37.79 -13.75
CA TYR A 465 -12.56 -37.37 -15.15
C TYR A 465 -12.06 -38.53 -16.01
N SER A 466 -12.48 -38.58 -17.28
CA SER A 466 -11.84 -39.44 -18.28
C SER A 466 -10.44 -38.92 -18.65
N PRO A 467 -9.57 -39.74 -19.27
CA PRO A 467 -8.27 -39.27 -19.78
C PRO A 467 -8.39 -38.07 -20.73
N GLU A 468 -9.42 -38.06 -21.58
CA GLU A 468 -9.69 -36.96 -22.52
C GLU A 468 -10.13 -35.68 -21.79
N GLU A 469 -11.02 -35.80 -20.80
CA GLU A 469 -11.42 -34.66 -19.95
C GLU A 469 -10.22 -34.10 -19.16
N PHE A 470 -9.36 -34.98 -18.63
CA PHE A 470 -8.12 -34.58 -17.96
C PHE A 470 -7.18 -33.85 -18.91
N LYS A 471 -6.99 -34.36 -20.13
CA LYS A 471 -6.15 -33.74 -21.15
C LYS A 471 -6.67 -32.34 -21.52
N LYS A 472 -7.98 -32.17 -21.69
CA LYS A 472 -8.61 -30.86 -21.92
C LYS A 472 -8.30 -29.87 -20.79
N PHE A 473 -8.38 -30.30 -19.53
CA PHE A 473 -7.97 -29.45 -18.40
C PHE A 473 -6.48 -29.15 -18.42
N PHE A 474 -5.64 -30.15 -18.68
CA PHE A 474 -4.19 -30.00 -18.75
C PHE A 474 -3.81 -28.95 -19.79
N ASP A 475 -4.26 -29.12 -21.04
CA ASP A 475 -3.96 -28.23 -22.17
C ASP A 475 -4.40 -26.78 -21.92
N TYR A 476 -5.56 -26.58 -21.27
CA TYR A 476 -6.04 -25.25 -20.90
C TYR A 476 -5.15 -24.63 -19.81
N ILE A 477 -5.04 -25.29 -18.66
CA ILE A 477 -4.37 -24.75 -17.45
C ILE A 477 -2.86 -24.55 -17.68
N SER A 478 -2.24 -25.39 -18.52
CA SER A 478 -0.81 -25.33 -18.84
C SER A 478 -0.46 -24.28 -19.88
N ASN A 479 -1.44 -23.63 -20.52
CA ASN A 479 -1.19 -22.62 -21.56
C ASN A 479 -0.54 -21.37 -20.95
N LEU A 480 0.78 -21.33 -21.01
CA LEU A 480 1.61 -20.31 -20.36
C LEU A 480 1.29 -18.92 -20.89
N ASP A 481 1.33 -18.72 -22.21
CA ASP A 481 1.17 -17.39 -22.81
C ASP A 481 -0.19 -16.79 -22.47
N PHE A 482 -1.24 -17.60 -22.58
CA PHE A 482 -2.61 -17.19 -22.26
C PHE A 482 -2.79 -16.80 -20.78
N HIS A 483 -2.33 -17.66 -19.86
CA HIS A 483 -2.55 -17.43 -18.44
C HIS A 483 -1.60 -16.37 -17.86
N LYS A 484 -0.36 -16.27 -18.35
CA LYS A 484 0.64 -15.27 -17.95
C LYS A 484 0.08 -13.87 -18.14
N GLU A 485 -0.38 -13.53 -19.34
CA GLU A 485 -0.86 -12.18 -19.67
C GLU A 485 -2.05 -11.77 -18.78
N ARG A 486 -3.01 -12.67 -18.60
CA ARG A 486 -4.21 -12.43 -17.78
C ARG A 486 -3.89 -12.29 -16.31
N ALA A 487 -2.99 -13.11 -15.80
CA ALA A 487 -2.58 -13.05 -14.40
C ALA A 487 -1.79 -11.76 -14.12
N ILE A 488 -0.88 -11.33 -15.01
CA ILE A 488 -0.18 -10.05 -14.90
C ILE A 488 -1.19 -8.89 -14.90
N ARG A 489 -2.12 -8.84 -15.86
CA ARG A 489 -3.16 -7.80 -15.93
C ARG A 489 -3.99 -7.74 -14.64
N SER A 490 -4.46 -8.90 -14.18
CA SER A 490 -5.24 -9.05 -12.95
C SER A 490 -4.49 -8.50 -11.72
N VAL A 491 -3.22 -8.88 -11.54
CA VAL A 491 -2.39 -8.43 -10.41
C VAL A 491 -2.08 -6.93 -10.51
N LYS A 492 -1.70 -6.44 -11.69
CA LYS A 492 -1.41 -5.01 -11.94
C LYS A 492 -2.63 -4.12 -11.64
N GLU A 493 -3.82 -4.54 -12.07
CA GLU A 493 -5.05 -3.82 -11.80
C GLU A 493 -5.33 -3.66 -10.30
N VAL A 494 -5.14 -4.71 -9.50
CA VAL A 494 -5.41 -4.64 -8.07
C VAL A 494 -4.37 -3.81 -7.31
N ILE A 495 -3.10 -3.89 -7.70
CA ILE A 495 -2.02 -3.07 -7.13
C ILE A 495 -2.27 -1.58 -7.43
N ASN A 496 -2.62 -1.23 -8.67
CA ASN A 496 -2.93 0.16 -9.03
C ASN A 496 -4.17 0.71 -8.30
N LYS A 497 -5.20 -0.14 -8.12
CA LYS A 497 -6.42 0.23 -7.38
C LYS A 497 -6.17 0.39 -5.88
N SER A 498 -5.25 -0.37 -5.27
CA SER A 498 -4.91 -0.19 -3.84
C SER A 498 -4.19 1.14 -3.58
N VAL A 499 -3.38 1.63 -4.52
CA VAL A 499 -2.68 2.93 -4.39
C VAL A 499 -3.65 4.12 -4.48
N THR A 500 -4.76 3.99 -5.21
CA THR A 500 -5.71 5.09 -5.47
C THR A 500 -6.80 5.26 -4.40
N ASN A 501 -6.70 4.55 -3.27
CA ASN A 501 -7.50 4.75 -2.04
C ASN A 501 -9.03 4.84 -2.25
N ASN A 502 -9.58 4.06 -3.20
CA ASN A 502 -11.01 4.06 -3.50
C ASN A 502 -11.69 2.75 -3.01
N PRO A 503 -12.15 2.69 -1.75
CA PRO A 503 -12.58 1.44 -1.10
C PRO A 503 -13.87 0.82 -1.67
N ARG A 504 -14.58 1.50 -2.58
CA ARG A 504 -15.89 1.06 -3.08
C ARG A 504 -15.85 0.15 -4.32
N ARG A 505 -14.68 -0.16 -4.89
CA ARG A 505 -14.56 -0.95 -6.15
C ARG A 505 -13.35 -1.91 -6.22
N ASN A 506 -12.85 -2.43 -5.10
CA ASN A 506 -11.75 -3.41 -5.09
C ASN A 506 -12.22 -4.84 -5.41
N PHE A 507 -12.80 -5.06 -6.59
CA PHE A 507 -13.08 -6.41 -7.10
C PHE A 507 -11.82 -6.98 -7.74
N TYR A 508 -11.02 -7.66 -6.94
CA TYR A 508 -9.96 -8.53 -7.44
C TYR A 508 -10.56 -9.89 -7.80
N ASN A 509 -10.15 -10.50 -8.93
CA ASN A 509 -10.65 -11.80 -9.38
C ASN A 509 -9.77 -13.00 -8.95
N GLN A 510 -8.65 -12.75 -8.26
CA GLN A 510 -7.75 -13.78 -7.73
C GLN A 510 -7.22 -14.75 -8.80
N TYR A 511 -7.03 -14.27 -10.03
CA TYR A 511 -6.69 -15.10 -11.18
C TYR A 511 -5.37 -15.87 -10.95
N ASP A 512 -4.36 -15.22 -10.41
CA ASP A 512 -3.06 -15.82 -10.06
C ASP A 512 -3.18 -16.99 -9.08
N SER A 513 -4.01 -16.82 -8.05
CA SER A 513 -4.24 -17.76 -6.96
C SER A 513 -5.04 -18.95 -7.45
N VAL A 514 -6.02 -18.72 -8.31
CA VAL A 514 -6.77 -19.80 -8.99
C VAL A 514 -5.84 -20.56 -9.92
N TRP A 515 -5.01 -19.87 -10.71
CA TRP A 515 -4.08 -20.52 -11.63
C TRP A 515 -3.09 -21.44 -10.89
N LEU A 516 -2.43 -20.94 -9.84
CA LEU A 516 -1.52 -21.73 -9.02
C LEU A 516 -2.27 -22.92 -8.39
N TYR A 517 -3.46 -22.69 -7.85
CA TYR A 517 -4.29 -23.75 -7.26
C TYR A 517 -4.63 -24.88 -8.26
N MET A 518 -4.94 -24.53 -9.51
CA MET A 518 -5.22 -25.52 -10.57
C MET A 518 -3.96 -26.30 -10.96
N LEU A 519 -2.83 -25.61 -11.15
CA LEU A 519 -1.54 -26.24 -11.48
C LEU A 519 -1.07 -27.22 -10.41
N ILE A 520 -1.34 -26.94 -9.13
CA ILE A 520 -1.04 -27.86 -8.03
C ILE A 520 -1.87 -29.14 -8.15
N HIS A 521 -3.17 -29.03 -8.45
CA HIS A 521 -4.05 -30.19 -8.63
C HIS A 521 -3.70 -31.04 -9.84
N LEU A 522 -3.12 -30.46 -10.89
CA LEU A 522 -2.63 -31.21 -12.05
C LEU A 522 -1.38 -32.03 -11.75
N ASN A 523 -0.54 -31.57 -10.81
CA ASN A 523 0.71 -32.26 -10.47
C ASN A 523 0.62 -33.14 -9.21
N ASN A 524 -0.36 -32.90 -8.32
CA ASN A 524 -0.35 -33.47 -6.99
C ASN A 524 -1.74 -33.95 -6.55
N ALA A 525 -1.79 -35.13 -5.92
CA ALA A 525 -2.99 -35.68 -5.28
C ALA A 525 -3.31 -35.02 -3.92
N TRP A 526 -3.23 -33.70 -3.84
CA TRP A 526 -3.42 -32.94 -2.60
C TRP A 526 -4.88 -32.55 -2.36
N ARG A 527 -5.29 -32.47 -1.08
CA ARG A 527 -6.64 -32.01 -0.73
C ARG A 527 -6.73 -30.50 -0.88
N HIS A 528 -7.96 -29.97 -1.00
CA HIS A 528 -8.21 -28.53 -1.10
C HIS A 528 -7.38 -27.69 -0.11
N TRP A 529 -7.44 -28.00 1.19
CA TRP A 529 -6.68 -27.27 2.21
C TRP A 529 -5.17 -27.34 1.98
N ASP A 530 -4.66 -28.52 1.62
CA ASP A 530 -3.24 -28.71 1.35
C ASP A 530 -2.77 -27.82 0.19
N CYS A 531 -3.58 -27.72 -0.87
CA CYS A 531 -3.29 -26.85 -2.02
C CYS A 531 -3.39 -25.36 -1.69
N THR A 532 -4.10 -24.95 -0.63
CA THR A 532 -4.24 -23.53 -0.25
C THR A 532 -3.24 -23.07 0.81
N GLU A 533 -2.39 -23.97 1.31
CA GLU A 533 -1.39 -23.70 2.34
C GLU A 533 0.03 -23.73 1.74
N ILE A 534 0.18 -23.19 0.54
CA ILE A 534 1.49 -23.06 -0.12
C ILE A 534 2.25 -21.93 0.56
N PRO A 535 3.44 -22.18 1.11
CA PRO A 535 4.23 -21.17 1.81
C PRO A 535 4.80 -20.12 0.86
N ARG A 536 5.14 -18.95 1.41
CA ARG A 536 5.85 -17.87 0.71
C ARG A 536 7.25 -18.31 0.23
N ILE A 537 7.70 -17.73 -0.87
CA ILE A 537 9.00 -18.04 -1.49
C ILE A 537 9.76 -16.73 -1.77
N ASN A 538 11.08 -16.75 -1.57
CA ASN A 538 11.95 -15.64 -1.93
C ASN A 538 12.56 -15.85 -3.32
N PHE A 539 13.05 -14.76 -3.94
CA PHE A 539 13.68 -14.80 -5.26
C PHE A 539 15.21 -14.86 -5.20
N GLU A 540 15.78 -15.17 -4.03
CA GLU A 540 17.24 -15.24 -3.84
C GLU A 540 17.84 -16.36 -4.70
N GLY A 541 18.91 -16.05 -5.45
CA GLY A 541 19.52 -16.99 -6.38
C GLY A 541 18.82 -17.10 -7.74
N THR A 542 17.91 -16.17 -8.05
CA THR A 542 17.29 -16.02 -9.39
C THR A 542 17.57 -14.62 -9.94
N SER A 543 17.38 -14.42 -11.25
CA SER A 543 17.49 -13.09 -11.88
C SER A 543 16.22 -12.22 -11.70
N ILE A 544 15.21 -12.73 -10.98
CA ILE A 544 13.89 -12.11 -10.84
C ILE A 544 13.93 -10.95 -9.84
N VAL A 545 13.66 -9.73 -10.33
CA VAL A 545 13.59 -8.50 -9.51
C VAL A 545 12.35 -8.46 -8.61
N GLY A 546 11.29 -9.20 -8.97
CA GLY A 546 10.13 -9.39 -8.10
C GLY A 546 9.16 -8.21 -8.05
N THR A 547 9.02 -7.50 -9.17
CA THR A 547 7.98 -6.46 -9.36
C THR A 547 7.07 -6.84 -10.54
N ILE A 548 5.85 -6.30 -10.55
CA ILE A 548 4.90 -6.58 -11.63
C ILE A 548 5.37 -6.03 -12.97
N ASP A 549 5.99 -4.84 -12.98
CA ASP A 549 6.54 -4.20 -14.18
C ASP A 549 7.72 -4.99 -14.75
N TRP A 550 8.53 -5.63 -13.90
CA TRP A 550 9.61 -6.50 -14.38
C TRP A 550 9.06 -7.72 -15.11
N LEU A 551 8.02 -8.38 -14.58
CA LEU A 551 7.39 -9.55 -15.22
C LEU A 551 6.67 -9.24 -16.53
N GLU A 552 6.19 -8.01 -16.69
CA GLU A 552 5.55 -7.56 -17.93
C GLU A 552 6.59 -7.39 -19.06
N ASN A 553 7.79 -6.95 -18.72
CA ASN A 553 8.85 -6.64 -19.68
C ASN A 553 9.90 -7.76 -19.85
N ASN A 554 9.89 -8.79 -19.00
CA ASN A 554 10.88 -9.86 -19.00
C ASN A 554 10.23 -11.25 -18.99
N GLN A 555 11.01 -12.26 -19.40
CA GLN A 555 10.64 -13.67 -19.34
C GLN A 555 11.42 -14.35 -18.20
N ILE A 556 10.78 -15.24 -17.46
CA ILE A 556 11.45 -16.10 -16.49
C ILE A 556 12.16 -17.19 -17.28
N SER A 557 13.48 -17.30 -17.12
CA SER A 557 14.26 -18.37 -17.74
C SER A 557 13.87 -19.74 -17.16
N ILE A 558 14.13 -20.81 -17.89
CA ILE A 558 13.84 -22.16 -17.40
C ILE A 558 14.66 -22.50 -16.16
N GLU A 559 15.88 -21.96 -16.03
CA GLU A 559 16.77 -22.11 -14.88
C GLU A 559 16.20 -21.41 -13.64
N ASP A 560 15.70 -20.18 -13.79
CA ASP A 560 15.04 -19.45 -12.71
C ASP A 560 13.74 -20.15 -12.31
N ALA A 561 12.95 -20.63 -13.28
CA ALA A 561 11.73 -21.37 -13.03
C ALA A 561 11.99 -22.67 -12.24
N LYS A 562 13.00 -23.45 -12.65
CA LYS A 562 13.46 -24.64 -11.92
C LYS A 562 13.87 -24.28 -10.50
N THR A 563 14.59 -23.18 -10.30
CA THR A 563 15.02 -22.71 -8.97
C THR A 563 13.83 -22.35 -8.08
N ILE A 564 12.83 -21.63 -8.60
CA ILE A 564 11.60 -21.30 -7.87
C ILE A 564 10.82 -22.55 -7.45
N VAL A 565 10.65 -23.51 -8.37
CA VAL A 565 9.98 -24.79 -8.08
C VAL A 565 10.75 -25.58 -7.02
N ARG A 566 12.08 -25.67 -7.12
CA ARG A 566 12.93 -26.38 -6.15
C ARG A 566 12.84 -25.76 -4.76
N LYS A 567 12.84 -24.43 -4.65
CA LYS A 567 12.61 -23.75 -3.37
C LYS A 567 11.29 -24.17 -2.72
N LEU A 568 10.23 -24.38 -3.50
CA LEU A 568 8.97 -24.92 -2.98
C LEU A 568 9.10 -26.38 -2.53
N GLN A 569 9.81 -27.21 -3.29
CA GLN A 569 10.03 -28.64 -2.98
C GLN A 569 10.81 -28.83 -1.68
N ILE A 570 11.78 -27.95 -1.39
CA ILE A 570 12.60 -28.02 -0.16
C ILE A 570 11.80 -27.66 1.09
N LYS A 571 10.71 -26.88 0.97
CA LYS A 571 9.92 -26.46 2.14
C LYS A 571 9.32 -27.68 2.84
N ASN A 572 9.35 -27.67 4.18
CA ASN A 572 8.70 -28.65 5.01
C ASN A 572 7.18 -28.51 4.96
N LEU A 573 6.56 -29.10 3.94
CA LEU A 573 5.11 -29.12 3.80
C LEU A 573 4.52 -30.27 4.61
N LYS A 574 3.37 -30.05 5.27
CA LYS A 574 2.65 -31.08 6.03
C LYS A 574 1.19 -31.16 5.60
N HIS A 575 0.62 -32.37 5.58
CA HIS A 575 -0.81 -32.56 5.32
C HIS A 575 -1.66 -31.99 6.45
N SER A 576 -2.62 -31.10 6.16
CA SER A 576 -3.41 -30.39 7.19
C SER A 576 -4.28 -31.33 8.05
N LYS A 577 -4.61 -32.53 7.54
CA LYS A 577 -5.43 -33.54 8.25
C LYS A 577 -4.62 -34.45 9.16
N THR A 578 -3.41 -34.85 8.75
CA THR A 578 -2.62 -35.91 9.40
C THR A 578 -1.31 -35.44 10.00
N GLY A 579 -0.83 -34.25 9.62
CA GLY A 579 0.48 -33.74 10.04
C GLY A 579 1.67 -34.47 9.40
N SER A 580 1.44 -35.44 8.51
CA SER A 580 2.51 -36.13 7.78
C SER A 580 3.17 -35.21 6.75
N THR A 581 4.48 -35.37 6.55
CA THR A 581 5.24 -34.63 5.52
C THR A 581 4.62 -34.86 4.15
N ARG A 582 4.50 -33.81 3.33
CA ARG A 582 4.03 -33.90 1.94
C ARG A 582 5.11 -33.35 1.01
N TYR A 583 5.24 -33.95 -0.18
CA TYR A 583 6.25 -33.58 -1.17
C TYR A 583 5.57 -32.99 -2.40
N PHE A 584 6.15 -31.94 -2.97
CA PHE A 584 5.60 -31.21 -4.12
C PHE A 584 6.18 -31.76 -5.43
N TYR A 585 5.36 -32.45 -6.21
CA TYR A 585 5.75 -32.89 -7.54
C TYR A 585 5.40 -31.81 -8.57
N CYS A 586 6.23 -31.70 -9.61
CA CYS A 586 6.01 -30.79 -10.73
C CYS A 586 6.60 -31.44 -11.98
N SER A 587 5.77 -31.68 -12.99
CA SER A 587 6.24 -32.16 -14.29
C SER A 587 7.00 -31.07 -15.03
N GLU A 588 7.94 -31.49 -15.89
CA GLU A 588 8.76 -30.58 -16.70
C GLU A 588 7.93 -29.57 -17.49
N GLN A 589 6.82 -30.00 -18.09
CA GLN A 589 5.93 -29.13 -18.89
C GLN A 589 5.24 -28.06 -18.04
N LEU A 590 5.07 -28.30 -16.75
CA LEU A 590 4.40 -27.37 -15.82
C LEU A 590 5.39 -26.51 -15.03
N ILE A 591 6.71 -26.71 -15.15
CA ILE A 591 7.73 -25.92 -14.43
C ILE A 591 7.53 -24.42 -14.67
N LEU A 592 7.45 -24.00 -15.93
CA LEU A 592 7.26 -22.59 -16.28
C LEU A 592 5.91 -22.05 -15.79
N PRO A 593 4.75 -22.64 -16.14
CA PRO A 593 3.46 -22.22 -15.60
C PRO A 593 3.41 -22.10 -14.07
N VAL A 594 3.95 -23.09 -13.36
CA VAL A 594 4.01 -23.10 -11.89
C VAL A 594 4.89 -21.97 -11.37
N ALA A 595 6.08 -21.79 -11.92
CA ALA A 595 6.98 -20.72 -11.50
C ALA A 595 6.35 -19.34 -11.73
N TYR A 596 5.73 -19.09 -12.89
CA TYR A 596 5.02 -17.84 -13.16
C TYR A 596 3.89 -17.59 -12.15
N ALA A 597 3.06 -18.60 -11.91
CA ALA A 597 1.95 -18.49 -10.96
C ALA A 597 2.43 -18.23 -9.52
N ILE A 598 3.52 -18.88 -9.09
CA ILE A 598 4.18 -18.65 -7.80
C ILE A 598 4.70 -17.21 -7.69
N VAL A 599 5.48 -16.76 -8.68
CA VAL A 599 6.11 -15.43 -8.66
C VAL A 599 5.03 -14.34 -8.64
N LEU A 600 3.96 -14.48 -9.44
CA LEU A 600 2.83 -13.55 -9.42
C LEU A 600 2.10 -13.53 -8.07
N CYS A 601 1.83 -14.70 -7.48
CA CYS A 601 1.25 -14.79 -6.15
C CYS A 601 2.14 -14.15 -5.08
N GLU A 602 3.45 -14.32 -5.17
CA GLU A 602 4.42 -13.74 -4.25
C GLU A 602 4.47 -12.22 -4.38
N ILE A 603 4.56 -11.69 -5.60
CA ILE A 603 4.54 -10.24 -5.87
C ILE A 603 3.27 -9.63 -5.30
N ARG A 604 2.10 -10.20 -5.64
CA ARG A 604 0.83 -9.74 -5.07
C ARG A 604 0.84 -9.78 -3.55
N SER A 605 1.35 -10.86 -2.96
CA SER A 605 1.32 -11.05 -1.51
C SER A 605 2.24 -10.05 -0.80
N ARG A 606 3.39 -9.67 -1.39
CA ARG A 606 4.24 -8.59 -0.86
C ARG A 606 3.52 -7.24 -0.82
N GLU A 607 2.83 -6.90 -1.92
CA GLU A 607 2.17 -5.59 -2.05
C GLU A 607 0.86 -5.49 -1.26
N LEU A 608 0.04 -6.54 -1.26
CA LEU A 608 -1.33 -6.47 -0.75
C LEU A 608 -1.53 -7.16 0.60
N ASN A 609 -0.78 -8.23 0.88
CA ASN A 609 -0.99 -9.10 2.04
C ASN A 609 0.35 -9.53 2.68
N PRO A 610 1.23 -8.59 3.10
CA PRO A 610 2.60 -8.92 3.51
C PRO A 610 2.67 -9.87 4.70
N LEU A 611 1.67 -9.85 5.59
CA LEU A 611 1.55 -10.72 6.76
C LEU A 611 1.00 -12.13 6.45
N SER A 612 0.64 -12.42 5.19
CA SER A 612 0.15 -13.74 4.81
C SER A 612 1.31 -14.73 4.70
N GLU A 613 1.19 -15.83 5.45
CA GLU A 613 2.10 -16.99 5.38
C GLU A 613 1.87 -17.87 4.14
N SER A 614 0.79 -17.65 3.39
CA SER A 614 0.48 -18.41 2.18
C SER A 614 0.40 -17.56 0.92
N LEU A 615 0.87 -18.14 -0.20
CA LEU A 615 0.80 -17.56 -1.53
C LEU A 615 -0.62 -17.46 -2.07
N ILE A 616 -1.47 -18.47 -1.81
CA ILE A 616 -2.83 -18.54 -2.36
C ILE A 616 -3.80 -17.77 -1.45
N ASP A 617 -4.48 -16.78 -2.02
CA ASP A 617 -5.52 -16.02 -1.33
C ASP A 617 -6.76 -15.84 -2.21
N PHE A 618 -7.85 -16.52 -1.85
CA PHE A 618 -9.15 -16.37 -2.53
C PHE A 618 -10.05 -15.28 -1.94
N ARG A 619 -9.59 -14.56 -0.89
CA ARG A 619 -10.38 -13.56 -0.14
C ARG A 619 -11.75 -14.04 0.30
N SER A 620 -11.85 -15.34 0.57
CA SER A 620 -13.09 -16.01 0.95
C SER A 620 -12.97 -16.67 2.31
N LYS A 621 -14.11 -16.81 3.01
CA LYS A 621 -14.15 -17.56 4.26
C LYS A 621 -13.76 -19.01 3.99
N ASN A 622 -12.83 -19.54 4.77
CA ASN A 622 -12.27 -20.90 4.63
C ASN A 622 -11.48 -21.16 3.34
N ARG A 623 -10.94 -20.13 2.65
CA ARG A 623 -10.09 -20.29 1.45
C ARG A 623 -10.75 -21.11 0.34
N VAL A 624 -12.06 -20.99 0.14
CA VAL A 624 -12.78 -21.68 -0.92
C VAL A 624 -12.83 -20.83 -2.19
N VAL A 625 -12.61 -21.44 -3.37
CA VAL A 625 -12.83 -20.76 -4.65
C VAL A 625 -14.32 -20.48 -4.81
N THR A 626 -14.71 -19.21 -4.84
CA THR A 626 -16.10 -18.79 -5.05
C THR A 626 -16.43 -18.74 -6.55
N SER A 627 -17.71 -18.51 -6.90
CA SER A 627 -18.15 -18.50 -8.31
C SER A 627 -17.46 -17.40 -9.14
N TYR A 628 -17.16 -16.24 -8.56
CA TYR A 628 -16.56 -15.13 -9.30
C TYR A 628 -15.12 -15.42 -9.78
N PRO A 629 -14.15 -15.81 -8.93
CA PRO A 629 -12.82 -16.22 -9.36
C PRO A 629 -12.84 -17.42 -10.29
N TYR A 630 -13.72 -18.40 -10.03
CA TYR A 630 -13.88 -19.58 -10.88
C TYR A 630 -14.31 -19.19 -12.29
N ASN A 631 -15.38 -18.41 -12.43
CA ASN A 631 -15.90 -17.97 -13.72
C ASN A 631 -14.91 -17.07 -14.45
N SER A 632 -14.16 -16.25 -13.71
CA SER A 632 -13.12 -15.43 -14.33
C SER A 632 -12.00 -16.28 -14.93
N PHE A 633 -11.59 -17.35 -14.24
CA PHE A 633 -10.51 -18.22 -14.71
C PHE A 633 -10.92 -19.15 -15.85
N PHE A 634 -12.14 -19.69 -15.84
CA PHE A 634 -12.67 -20.59 -16.88
C PHE A 634 -13.52 -19.87 -17.95
N SER A 635 -13.39 -18.56 -18.08
CA SER A 635 -14.21 -17.74 -18.99
C SER A 635 -14.10 -18.14 -20.45
N ASP A 636 -12.91 -18.58 -20.88
CA ASP A 636 -12.62 -18.99 -22.27
C ASP A 636 -12.32 -20.50 -22.37
N PHE A 637 -12.73 -21.26 -21.37
CA PHE A 637 -12.65 -22.71 -21.44
C PHE A 637 -13.76 -23.23 -22.37
N LEU A 638 -13.36 -23.82 -23.50
CA LEU A 638 -14.26 -24.22 -24.60
C LEU A 638 -15.33 -25.24 -24.18
N GLU A 639 -15.11 -25.95 -23.08
CA GLU A 639 -15.94 -27.07 -22.62
C GLU A 639 -16.90 -26.63 -21.51
N ALA A 640 -17.92 -25.85 -21.86
CA ALA A 640 -18.85 -25.23 -20.90
C ALA A 640 -19.56 -26.23 -19.95
N ASN A 641 -19.70 -27.48 -20.36
CA ASN A 641 -20.32 -28.55 -19.57
C ASN A 641 -19.34 -29.24 -18.60
N LEU A 642 -18.03 -29.09 -18.80
CA LEU A 642 -16.99 -29.73 -18.01
C LEU A 642 -16.55 -28.79 -16.88
N LYS A 643 -16.94 -29.09 -15.64
CA LYS A 643 -16.64 -28.27 -14.46
C LYS A 643 -15.51 -28.84 -13.64
N PHE A 644 -14.54 -27.99 -13.28
CA PHE A 644 -13.46 -28.36 -12.39
C PHE A 644 -13.96 -28.46 -10.93
N SER A 645 -13.68 -29.59 -10.31
CA SER A 645 -13.85 -29.87 -8.89
C SER A 645 -12.57 -30.45 -8.31
N SER A 646 -12.07 -29.84 -7.23
CA SER A 646 -10.86 -30.31 -6.53
C SER A 646 -10.98 -31.75 -6.06
N LEU A 647 -12.15 -32.15 -5.53
CA LEU A 647 -12.37 -33.52 -5.07
C LEU A 647 -12.35 -34.52 -6.24
N LYS A 648 -12.94 -34.15 -7.38
CA LYS A 648 -12.98 -34.97 -8.59
C LYS A 648 -11.59 -35.10 -9.21
N MET A 649 -10.85 -34.00 -9.32
CA MET A 649 -9.48 -33.99 -9.86
C MET A 649 -8.53 -34.82 -8.99
N ASN A 650 -8.61 -34.65 -7.66
CA ASN A 650 -7.82 -35.45 -6.71
C ASN A 650 -8.08 -36.96 -6.87
N ARG A 651 -9.35 -37.36 -6.99
CA ARG A 651 -9.71 -38.77 -7.23
C ARG A 651 -9.20 -39.27 -8.58
N THR A 652 -9.35 -38.46 -9.62
CA THR A 652 -8.89 -38.76 -10.98
C THR A 652 -7.39 -39.03 -10.97
N PHE A 653 -6.59 -38.13 -10.39
CA PHE A 653 -5.15 -38.28 -10.27
C PHE A 653 -4.79 -39.60 -9.56
N ILE A 654 -5.41 -39.90 -8.41
CA ILE A 654 -5.13 -41.14 -7.67
C ILE A 654 -5.43 -42.38 -8.50
N ILE A 655 -6.57 -42.40 -9.20
CA ILE A 655 -7.01 -43.57 -9.96
C ILE A 655 -6.15 -43.75 -11.22
N PHE A 656 -5.79 -42.67 -11.90
CA PHE A 656 -4.85 -42.74 -13.03
C PHE A 656 -3.49 -43.23 -12.57
N SER A 657 -2.95 -42.70 -11.47
CA SER A 657 -1.70 -43.20 -10.89
C SER A 657 -1.77 -44.70 -10.61
N PHE A 658 -2.84 -45.16 -9.95
CA PHE A 658 -3.04 -46.58 -9.64
C PHE A 658 -3.10 -47.45 -10.91
N ASN A 659 -3.87 -47.06 -11.91
CA ASN A 659 -4.02 -47.83 -13.15
C ASN A 659 -2.72 -47.88 -13.97
N ILE A 660 -1.93 -46.81 -13.97
CA ILE A 660 -0.60 -46.77 -14.60
C ILE A 660 0.33 -47.77 -13.91
N ILE A 661 0.41 -47.72 -12.57
CA ILE A 661 1.26 -48.63 -11.78
C ILE A 661 0.90 -50.09 -12.03
N ASN A 662 -0.40 -50.43 -12.04
CA ASN A 662 -0.87 -51.80 -12.27
C ASN A 662 -0.47 -52.36 -13.63
N LYS A 663 -0.33 -51.51 -14.66
CA LYS A 663 0.03 -51.97 -16.00
C LYS A 663 1.49 -52.41 -16.11
N TYR A 664 2.40 -51.81 -15.35
CA TYR A 664 3.84 -52.08 -15.45
C TYR A 664 4.31 -53.32 -14.66
N LYS A 665 3.42 -54.04 -13.94
CA LYS A 665 3.70 -55.33 -13.25
C LYS A 665 5.08 -55.41 -12.56
N GLY A 666 5.46 -54.37 -11.82
CA GLY A 666 6.65 -54.41 -10.97
C GLY A 666 6.37 -55.12 -9.65
N SER A 667 7.39 -55.72 -9.03
CA SER A 667 7.34 -56.34 -7.68
C SER A 667 6.99 -55.35 -6.55
N ALA A 668 6.88 -54.06 -6.84
CA ALA A 668 6.45 -53.04 -5.88
C ALA A 668 4.98 -53.23 -5.50
N HIS A 669 4.72 -53.38 -4.19
CA HIS A 669 3.37 -53.34 -3.65
C HIS A 669 2.68 -52.03 -4.09
N GLU A 670 1.59 -52.14 -4.85
CA GLU A 670 0.71 -51.04 -5.30
C GLU A 670 0.34 -50.08 -4.14
N LEU A 671 0.29 -50.62 -2.93
CA LEU A 671 0.06 -49.92 -1.68
C LEU A 671 1.21 -48.98 -1.27
N GLU A 672 2.46 -49.27 -1.59
CA GLU A 672 3.63 -48.43 -1.24
C GLU A 672 3.70 -47.16 -2.09
N VAL A 673 3.44 -47.27 -3.40
CA VAL A 673 3.40 -46.10 -4.30
C VAL A 673 2.18 -45.21 -4.02
N LEU A 674 1.03 -45.81 -3.69
CA LEU A 674 -0.15 -45.06 -3.22
C LEU A 674 0.07 -44.44 -1.84
N LYS A 675 0.77 -45.12 -0.91
CA LYS A 675 1.19 -44.54 0.37
C LYS A 675 2.16 -43.40 0.14
N PHE A 676 3.05 -43.48 -0.85
CA PHE A 676 4.01 -42.42 -1.20
C PHE A 676 3.33 -41.16 -1.77
N LEU A 677 2.42 -41.31 -2.74
CA LEU A 677 1.65 -40.19 -3.30
C LEU A 677 0.75 -39.48 -2.28
N ARG A 678 0.44 -40.14 -1.15
CA ARG A 678 -0.59 -39.68 -0.20
C ARG A 678 -0.12 -39.54 1.25
N ASN A 679 1.09 -39.97 1.58
CA ASN A 679 1.68 -40.10 2.93
C ASN A 679 0.66 -40.38 4.05
N HIS A 680 -0.22 -41.35 3.81
CA HIS A 680 -1.37 -41.72 4.66
C HIS A 680 -1.30 -43.19 5.07
N LYS A 681 -1.59 -43.49 6.34
CA LYS A 681 -1.53 -44.85 6.93
C LYS A 681 -2.70 -45.78 6.57
N SER A 682 -3.76 -45.30 5.90
CA SER A 682 -4.90 -46.14 5.49
C SER A 682 -5.43 -45.78 4.10
N ILE A 683 -5.56 -46.80 3.24
CA ILE A 683 -6.12 -46.70 1.88
C ILE A 683 -7.56 -47.24 1.95
N GLU A 684 -8.56 -46.38 1.73
CA GLU A 684 -9.87 -46.86 1.27
C GLU A 684 -9.69 -47.29 -0.19
N THR A 685 -9.52 -48.60 -0.39
CA THR A 685 -9.46 -49.26 -1.70
C THR A 685 -10.71 -48.90 -2.49
N THR A 686 -10.55 -48.11 -3.54
CA THR A 686 -11.61 -47.89 -4.52
C THR A 686 -11.16 -48.62 -5.78
N ASN A 687 -11.54 -49.90 -5.89
CA ASN A 687 -11.26 -50.77 -7.04
C ASN A 687 -11.99 -50.23 -8.28
N ILE A 688 -11.36 -49.30 -9.01
CA ILE A 688 -11.86 -48.78 -10.28
C ILE A 688 -10.75 -48.97 -11.30
N TYR A 689 -10.80 -50.10 -12.00
CA TYR A 689 -9.99 -50.31 -13.19
C TYR A 689 -10.58 -49.50 -14.33
N ILE A 690 -9.77 -48.62 -14.93
CA ILE A 690 -10.11 -47.88 -16.14
C ILE A 690 -9.27 -48.45 -17.27
N HIS A 691 -9.90 -48.80 -18.39
CA HIS A 691 -9.17 -49.12 -19.61
C HIS A 691 -8.55 -47.84 -20.18
N MET A 692 -7.22 -47.80 -20.28
CA MET A 692 -6.45 -46.70 -20.88
C MET A 692 -5.61 -47.22 -22.03
N SER A 693 -5.51 -46.46 -23.13
CA SER A 693 -4.64 -46.82 -24.25
C SER A 693 -3.15 -46.70 -23.84
N GLN A 694 -2.22 -47.26 -24.62
CA GLN A 694 -0.78 -47.08 -24.33
C GLN A 694 -0.37 -45.60 -24.47
N LEU A 695 -0.93 -44.88 -25.45
CA LEU A 695 -0.69 -43.45 -25.65
C LEU A 695 -1.12 -42.61 -24.44
N ASP A 696 -2.28 -42.91 -23.85
CA ASP A 696 -2.76 -42.22 -22.65
C ASP A 696 -1.83 -42.50 -21.45
N ILE A 697 -1.31 -43.71 -21.36
CA ILE A 697 -0.41 -44.12 -20.27
C ILE A 697 0.94 -43.45 -20.41
N ASP A 698 1.51 -43.39 -21.60
CA ASP A 698 2.79 -42.71 -21.83
C ASP A 698 2.65 -41.20 -21.57
N PHE A 699 1.54 -40.60 -22.02
CA PHE A 699 1.21 -39.20 -21.72
C PHE A 699 1.08 -38.98 -20.21
N LEU A 700 0.20 -39.71 -19.52
CA LEU A 700 -0.07 -39.55 -18.10
C LEU A 700 1.17 -39.88 -17.25
N SER A 701 1.96 -40.89 -17.63
CA SER A 701 3.19 -41.26 -16.92
C SER A 701 4.19 -40.11 -16.94
N LYS A 702 4.40 -39.49 -18.11
CA LYS A 702 5.27 -38.32 -18.27
C LYS A 702 4.78 -37.11 -17.47
N GLN A 703 3.47 -36.85 -17.46
CA GLN A 703 2.91 -35.67 -16.77
C GLN A 703 2.76 -35.86 -15.25
N MET A 704 2.56 -37.08 -14.76
CA MET A 704 2.25 -37.33 -13.34
C MET A 704 3.47 -37.75 -12.53
N PHE A 705 4.49 -38.33 -13.16
CA PHE A 705 5.59 -38.99 -12.46
C PHE A 705 7.00 -38.53 -12.88
N SER A 706 7.13 -37.47 -13.68
CA SER A 706 8.44 -36.85 -13.94
C SER A 706 9.13 -36.50 -12.61
N ARG A 707 10.31 -37.08 -12.38
CA ARG A 707 11.06 -36.96 -11.13
C ARG A 707 12.53 -36.64 -11.43
N ASP A 708 13.04 -35.64 -10.70
CA ASP A 708 14.43 -35.21 -10.74
C ASP A 708 15.33 -36.22 -10.00
N TYR A 709 15.78 -37.27 -10.71
CA TYR A 709 16.78 -38.22 -10.23
C TYR A 709 18.20 -37.69 -10.41
N PHE A 710 19.15 -38.11 -9.56
CA PHE A 710 20.56 -37.74 -9.66
C PHE A 710 21.49 -38.88 -9.22
N GLY A 711 22.76 -38.74 -9.57
CA GLY A 711 23.80 -39.73 -9.33
C GLY A 711 24.10 -40.54 -10.58
N PHE A 712 25.21 -41.27 -10.53
CA PHE A 712 25.85 -41.84 -11.72
C PHE A 712 24.95 -42.78 -12.56
N ILE A 713 24.05 -43.57 -11.93
CA ILE A 713 23.12 -44.45 -12.66
C ILE A 713 22.12 -43.63 -13.46
N ALA A 714 21.53 -42.61 -12.82
CA ALA A 714 20.54 -41.75 -13.47
C ALA A 714 21.16 -40.98 -14.65
N ASP A 715 22.41 -40.55 -14.50
CA ASP A 715 23.14 -39.87 -15.57
C ASP A 715 23.52 -40.87 -16.69
N GLY A 716 23.88 -42.11 -16.38
CA GLY A 716 24.14 -43.16 -17.38
C GLY A 716 22.92 -43.52 -18.22
N PHE A 717 21.72 -43.61 -17.63
CA PHE A 717 20.47 -43.78 -18.40
C PHE A 717 20.17 -42.58 -19.29
N ALA A 718 20.44 -41.36 -18.81
CA ALA A 718 20.25 -40.14 -19.59
C ALA A 718 21.20 -40.07 -20.79
N ASP A 719 22.47 -40.43 -20.59
CA ASP A 719 23.49 -40.46 -21.66
C ASP A 719 23.12 -41.43 -22.78
N ILE A 720 22.54 -42.59 -22.46
CA ILE A 720 22.10 -43.56 -23.49
C ILE A 720 20.83 -43.08 -24.21
N LEU A 721 19.87 -42.52 -23.48
CA LEU A 721 18.56 -42.11 -24.04
C LEU A 721 18.61 -40.79 -24.81
N PHE A 722 19.51 -39.87 -24.46
CA PHE A 722 19.52 -38.51 -24.99
C PHE A 722 20.87 -38.09 -25.61
N GLY A 723 21.86 -38.98 -25.63
CA GLY A 723 23.21 -38.73 -26.11
C GLY A 723 24.15 -38.25 -24.99
N SER A 724 25.42 -38.62 -25.09
CA SER A 724 26.42 -38.32 -24.06
C SER A 724 26.74 -36.84 -24.00
N THR A 725 26.69 -36.28 -22.80
CA THR A 725 27.43 -35.05 -22.47
C THR A 725 28.40 -35.38 -21.35
N GLN A 726 29.63 -35.77 -21.69
CA GLN A 726 30.72 -35.60 -20.73
C GLN A 726 32.11 -35.62 -21.36
N ASP A 727 32.81 -34.52 -21.09
CA ASP A 727 34.26 -34.38 -21.23
C ASP A 727 34.90 -34.79 -19.89
N ILE A 728 35.90 -35.67 -19.94
CA ILE A 728 36.64 -36.24 -18.80
C ILE A 728 37.30 -35.14 -17.94
N SER A 729 37.49 -33.95 -18.51
CA SER A 729 37.99 -32.73 -17.87
C SER A 729 37.16 -32.24 -16.67
N GLU A 730 35.82 -32.39 -16.70
CA GLU A 730 34.94 -31.91 -15.60
C GLU A 730 35.08 -32.72 -14.31
N ARG A 731 35.38 -34.03 -14.42
CA ARG A 731 35.52 -34.93 -13.26
C ARG A 731 36.75 -34.56 -12.42
N THR A 732 37.81 -34.15 -13.09
CA THR A 732 39.03 -33.60 -12.49
C THR A 732 38.78 -32.24 -11.80
N GLN A 733 37.87 -31.41 -12.33
CA GLN A 733 37.48 -30.14 -11.70
C GLN A 733 36.66 -30.34 -10.41
N GLN A 734 35.73 -31.28 -10.37
CA GLN A 734 34.93 -31.57 -9.15
C GLN A 734 35.81 -32.02 -7.98
N ILE A 735 36.75 -32.92 -8.30
CA ILE A 735 37.79 -33.39 -7.38
C ILE A 735 38.63 -32.20 -6.89
N ASN A 736 39.04 -31.30 -7.77
CA ASN A 736 39.78 -30.08 -7.42
C ASN A 736 38.98 -29.06 -6.57
N VAL A 737 37.65 -28.98 -6.73
CA VAL A 737 36.78 -28.11 -5.90
C VAL A 737 36.64 -28.66 -4.48
N ILE A 738 36.54 -29.98 -4.33
CA ILE A 738 36.59 -30.66 -3.04
C ILE A 738 37.98 -30.44 -2.39
N TYR A 739 39.06 -30.57 -3.16
CA TYR A 739 40.44 -30.33 -2.68
C TYR A 739 40.72 -28.88 -2.25
N LYS A 740 40.18 -27.88 -2.96
CA LYS A 740 40.35 -26.46 -2.59
C LYS A 740 39.59 -26.08 -1.30
N LYS A 741 38.46 -26.74 -1.01
CA LYS A 741 37.55 -26.36 0.08
C LYS A 741 37.75 -27.14 1.38
N ILE A 742 38.42 -28.30 1.35
CA ILE A 742 38.69 -29.14 2.54
C ILE A 742 40.11 -28.88 3.12
N GLY A 743 40.97 -28.15 2.39
CA GLY A 743 42.31 -27.74 2.84
C GLY A 743 43.43 -28.47 2.09
N LYS A 744 44.53 -27.76 1.84
CA LYS A 744 45.71 -28.24 1.09
C LYS A 744 46.60 -29.24 1.85
N ASP A 745 46.32 -29.50 3.12
CA ASP A 745 47.11 -30.38 4.00
C ASP A 745 46.65 -31.86 3.98
N LEU A 746 45.81 -32.22 3.00
CA LEU A 746 45.46 -33.60 2.69
C LEU A 746 46.68 -34.28 2.04
N LYS A 747 47.20 -35.37 2.61
CA LYS A 747 47.99 -36.32 1.81
C LYS A 747 47.04 -36.84 0.71
N LEU A 748 47.27 -36.38 -0.52
CA LEU A 748 46.39 -36.53 -1.68
C LEU A 748 46.05 -37.99 -2.04
N GLU A 749 46.88 -38.94 -1.60
CA GLU A 749 46.81 -40.36 -1.98
C GLU A 749 45.62 -41.10 -1.33
N GLY A 750 45.42 -41.05 -0.01
CA GLY A 750 44.36 -41.84 0.65
C GLY A 750 42.93 -41.43 0.26
N LEU A 751 42.72 -40.15 -0.09
CA LEU A 751 41.47 -39.66 -0.66
C LEU A 751 41.30 -40.06 -2.12
N ALA A 752 42.37 -39.97 -2.92
CA ALA A 752 42.37 -40.41 -4.30
C ALA A 752 42.08 -41.91 -4.40
N ASP A 753 42.68 -42.75 -3.56
CA ASP A 753 42.46 -44.20 -3.51
C ASP A 753 41.03 -44.54 -3.11
N THR A 754 40.47 -43.85 -2.12
CA THR A 754 39.07 -44.03 -1.70
C THR A 754 38.11 -43.65 -2.83
N LEU A 755 38.36 -42.53 -3.53
CA LEU A 755 37.56 -42.10 -4.67
C LEU A 755 37.71 -43.04 -5.87
N LEU A 756 38.92 -43.53 -6.14
CA LEU A 756 39.22 -44.49 -7.20
C LEU A 756 38.53 -45.83 -6.94
N TYR A 757 38.55 -46.31 -5.70
CA TYR A 757 37.81 -47.51 -5.28
C TYR A 757 36.30 -47.34 -5.48
N LEU A 758 35.74 -46.18 -5.14
CA LEU A 758 34.33 -45.89 -5.40
C LEU A 758 34.03 -45.85 -6.92
N SER A 759 34.91 -45.26 -7.72
CA SER A 759 34.75 -45.22 -9.18
C SER A 759 34.75 -46.61 -9.81
N LYS A 760 35.66 -47.51 -9.38
CA LYS A 760 35.70 -48.89 -9.88
C LYS A 760 34.38 -49.65 -9.66
N LYS A 761 33.67 -49.36 -8.57
CA LYS A 761 32.33 -49.94 -8.33
C LYS A 761 31.25 -49.34 -9.22
N GLU A 762 31.37 -48.08 -9.59
CA GLU A 762 30.45 -47.41 -10.53
C GLU A 762 30.63 -47.95 -11.95
N ASP A 763 31.86 -48.29 -12.37
CA ASP A 763 32.15 -48.82 -13.70
C ASP A 763 31.50 -50.20 -13.94
N ILE A 764 31.48 -51.09 -12.93
CA ILE A 764 30.76 -52.38 -13.02
C ILE A 764 29.26 -52.18 -13.30
N VAL A 765 28.67 -51.14 -12.71
CA VAL A 765 27.25 -50.84 -12.90
C VAL A 765 27.01 -50.18 -14.26
N ARG A 766 27.96 -49.39 -14.77
CA ARG A 766 27.90 -48.85 -16.14
C ARG A 766 27.90 -49.95 -17.18
N ASP A 767 28.77 -50.94 -17.05
CA ASP A 767 28.82 -52.08 -17.96
C ASP A 767 27.47 -52.84 -17.96
N LEU A 768 26.83 -52.97 -16.79
CA LEU A 768 25.49 -53.55 -16.67
C LEU A 768 24.43 -52.72 -17.40
N ILE A 769 24.49 -51.39 -17.32
CA ILE A 769 23.53 -50.49 -18.01
C ILE A 769 23.75 -50.50 -19.53
N TYR A 770 25.00 -50.45 -20.00
CA TYR A 770 25.34 -50.50 -21.43
C TYR A 770 25.01 -51.85 -22.08
N GLY A 771 24.93 -52.92 -21.29
CA GLY A 771 24.51 -54.24 -21.76
C GLY A 771 22.99 -54.42 -21.94
N LEU A 772 22.17 -53.42 -21.62
CA LEU A 772 20.70 -53.49 -21.76
C LEU A 772 20.26 -53.13 -23.18
N ASP A 773 19.20 -53.77 -23.67
CA ASP A 773 18.55 -53.40 -24.94
C ASP A 773 17.64 -52.16 -24.80
N GLU A 774 17.29 -51.54 -25.93
CA GLU A 774 16.51 -50.29 -25.97
C GLU A 774 15.12 -50.42 -25.32
N GLU A 775 14.47 -51.58 -25.50
CA GLU A 775 13.14 -51.86 -24.92
C GLU A 775 13.21 -51.96 -23.38
N ASN A 776 14.22 -52.63 -22.83
CA ASN A 776 14.44 -52.72 -21.38
C ASN A 776 14.88 -51.39 -20.79
N ILE A 777 15.67 -50.58 -21.51
CA ILE A 777 16.03 -49.22 -21.08
C ILE A 777 14.78 -48.34 -20.94
N HIS A 778 13.89 -48.33 -21.94
CA HIS A 778 12.63 -47.59 -21.86
C HIS A 778 11.72 -48.07 -20.73
N LYS A 779 11.66 -49.39 -20.52
CA LYS A 779 10.90 -49.99 -19.42
C LYS A 779 11.44 -49.60 -18.05
N ILE A 780 12.76 -49.67 -17.85
CA ILE A 780 13.41 -49.26 -16.61
C ILE A 780 13.24 -47.76 -16.38
N ASN A 781 13.40 -46.92 -17.41
CA ASN A 781 13.18 -45.48 -17.30
C ASN A 781 11.73 -45.15 -16.88
N ASN A 782 10.73 -45.84 -17.44
CA ASN A 782 9.33 -45.67 -17.03
C ASN A 782 9.10 -46.13 -15.58
N MET A 783 9.68 -47.27 -15.16
CA MET A 783 9.62 -47.73 -13.76
C MET A 783 10.30 -46.74 -12.81
N LEU A 784 11.43 -46.16 -13.22
CA LEU A 784 12.12 -45.11 -12.48
C LEU A 784 11.22 -43.90 -12.31
N ASN A 785 10.63 -43.38 -13.38
CA ASN A 785 9.72 -42.23 -13.31
C ASN A 785 8.56 -42.50 -12.34
N ILE A 786 7.89 -43.65 -12.47
CA ILE A 786 6.76 -44.03 -11.61
C ILE A 786 7.18 -44.30 -10.15
N GLY A 787 8.46 -44.56 -9.88
CA GLY A 787 8.97 -44.90 -8.55
C GLY A 787 8.73 -46.36 -8.18
N GLY A 788 8.63 -47.24 -9.17
CA GLY A 788 8.29 -48.64 -9.02
C GLY A 788 9.46 -49.54 -8.61
N MET A 789 10.68 -49.01 -8.46
CA MET A 789 11.85 -49.80 -8.08
C MET A 789 12.07 -49.70 -6.57
N HIS A 790 11.91 -50.82 -5.86
CA HIS A 790 11.93 -50.85 -4.41
C HIS A 790 13.34 -50.62 -3.83
N SER A 791 13.44 -49.92 -2.70
CA SER A 791 14.68 -49.85 -1.92
C SER A 791 14.37 -49.76 -0.44
N LYS A 792 15.37 -50.04 0.40
CA LYS A 792 15.24 -49.96 1.87
C LYS A 792 15.15 -48.53 2.39
N THR A 793 15.45 -47.53 1.55
CA THR A 793 15.51 -46.13 1.96
C THR A 793 14.46 -45.31 1.23
N MET A 794 13.67 -44.58 2.00
CA MET A 794 12.69 -43.64 1.46
C MET A 794 13.38 -42.67 0.49
N HIS A 795 12.75 -42.40 -0.66
CA HIS A 795 13.26 -41.51 -1.71
C HIS A 795 14.47 -42.02 -2.52
N THR A 796 14.85 -43.27 -2.30
CA THR A 796 15.88 -43.95 -3.08
C THR A 796 15.24 -45.11 -3.82
N GLN A 797 15.68 -45.38 -5.04
CA GLN A 797 15.33 -46.55 -5.84
C GLN A 797 16.55 -47.44 -6.04
N CYS A 798 16.36 -48.72 -6.35
CA CYS A 798 17.45 -49.66 -6.57
C CYS A 798 17.34 -50.32 -7.95
N LEU A 799 18.42 -50.28 -8.73
CA LEU A 799 18.46 -50.85 -10.09
C LEU A 799 18.16 -52.36 -10.11
N LEU A 800 18.59 -53.09 -9.08
CA LEU A 800 18.47 -54.56 -8.97
C LEU A 800 17.27 -55.02 -8.12
N SER A 801 16.32 -54.12 -7.78
CA SER A 801 15.29 -54.39 -6.75
C SER A 801 14.37 -55.59 -7.01
N SER A 802 14.31 -56.10 -8.24
CA SER A 802 13.50 -57.27 -8.61
C SER A 802 14.12 -58.63 -8.22
N GLU A 803 15.38 -58.67 -7.80
CA GLU A 803 16.18 -59.92 -7.69
C GLU A 803 16.77 -60.20 -6.28
N ASP A 804 16.14 -59.68 -5.22
CA ASP A 804 16.67 -59.67 -3.85
C ASP A 804 17.88 -58.75 -3.62
N CYS A 805 17.98 -58.17 -2.43
CA CYS A 805 19.04 -57.21 -2.12
C CYS A 805 20.38 -57.90 -1.90
N VAL A 806 21.37 -57.63 -2.76
CA VAL A 806 22.77 -58.09 -2.63
C VAL A 806 23.41 -57.71 -1.28
N TYR A 807 22.88 -56.68 -0.61
CA TYR A 807 23.34 -56.21 0.70
C TYR A 807 22.23 -56.30 1.76
N PRO A 808 21.82 -57.49 2.21
CA PRO A 808 20.67 -57.68 3.10
C PRO A 808 20.88 -57.04 4.48
N ASN A 809 22.12 -56.96 4.96
CA ASN A 809 22.44 -56.46 6.31
C ASN A 809 22.59 -54.93 6.42
N ILE A 810 22.48 -54.19 5.31
CA ILE A 810 22.54 -52.73 5.33
C ILE A 810 21.13 -52.15 5.44
N GLU A 811 20.89 -51.31 6.45
CA GLU A 811 19.59 -50.66 6.69
C GLU A 811 19.33 -49.46 5.76
N ASN A 812 20.39 -48.82 5.24
CA ASN A 812 20.31 -47.61 4.43
C ASN A 812 21.00 -47.76 3.06
N CYS A 813 20.29 -47.48 1.98
CA CYS A 813 20.77 -47.51 0.60
C CYS A 813 21.65 -46.31 0.21
N ILE A 814 21.76 -45.26 1.04
CA ILE A 814 22.60 -44.09 0.72
C ILE A 814 24.08 -44.49 0.67
N GLY A 815 24.64 -44.35 -0.52
CA GLY A 815 25.98 -44.79 -0.91
C GLY A 815 26.04 -46.20 -1.51
N CYS A 816 24.93 -46.91 -1.68
CA CYS A 816 24.94 -48.18 -2.41
C CYS A 816 25.28 -47.92 -3.89
N PRO A 817 26.15 -48.73 -4.53
CA PRO A 817 26.42 -48.60 -5.96
C PRO A 817 25.16 -48.74 -6.82
N PHE A 818 24.17 -49.52 -6.40
CA PHE A 818 22.93 -49.75 -7.17
C PHE A 818 21.80 -48.75 -6.85
N ALA A 819 22.06 -47.76 -5.99
CA ALA A 819 21.05 -46.81 -5.55
C ALA A 819 20.91 -45.62 -6.51
N ILE A 820 19.65 -45.24 -6.75
CA ILE A 820 19.24 -44.14 -7.61
C ILE A 820 18.50 -43.13 -6.73
N TYR A 821 19.04 -41.93 -6.60
CA TYR A 821 18.57 -40.94 -5.65
C TYR A 821 17.60 -39.98 -6.31
N ASN A 822 16.45 -39.74 -5.69
CA ASN A 822 15.56 -38.66 -6.10
C ASN A 822 15.96 -37.36 -5.38
N PHE A 823 15.53 -36.19 -5.88
CA PHE A 823 15.78 -34.89 -5.24
C PHE A 823 15.49 -34.84 -3.72
N TYR A 824 14.43 -35.50 -3.25
CA TYR A 824 14.07 -35.57 -1.83
C TYR A 824 15.01 -36.44 -0.98
N ALA A 825 15.78 -37.35 -1.57
CA ALA A 825 16.83 -38.08 -0.85
C ALA A 825 17.88 -37.13 -0.25
N LEU A 826 18.01 -35.91 -0.81
CA LEU A 826 18.87 -34.87 -0.25
C LEU A 826 18.54 -34.56 1.21
N SER A 827 17.28 -34.64 1.65
CA SER A 827 16.97 -34.39 3.07
C SER A 827 17.72 -35.37 3.99
N ALA A 828 17.75 -36.64 3.62
CA ALA A 828 18.44 -37.69 4.38
C ALA A 828 19.97 -37.59 4.22
N ILE A 829 20.46 -37.27 3.02
CA ILE A 829 21.90 -37.05 2.77
C ILE A 829 22.41 -35.86 3.59
N THR A 830 21.70 -34.73 3.58
CA THR A 830 22.09 -33.54 4.36
C THR A 830 22.05 -33.79 5.86
N GLU A 831 21.07 -34.55 6.36
CA GLU A 831 21.02 -34.94 7.77
C GLU A 831 22.21 -35.82 8.14
N ARG A 832 22.61 -36.76 7.26
CA ARG A 832 23.77 -37.63 7.46
C ARG A 832 25.09 -36.84 7.44
N ILE A 833 25.24 -35.90 6.51
CA ILE A 833 26.37 -34.96 6.47
C ILE A 833 26.45 -34.14 7.76
N LEU A 834 25.34 -33.60 8.26
CA LEU A 834 25.34 -32.85 9.53
C LEU A 834 25.72 -33.73 10.71
N LYS A 835 25.23 -34.97 10.78
CA LYS A 835 25.63 -35.94 11.81
C LYS A 835 27.13 -36.21 11.76
N HIS A 836 27.69 -36.44 10.57
CA HIS A 836 29.12 -36.62 10.38
C HIS A 836 29.92 -35.39 10.83
N ILE A 837 29.49 -34.17 10.47
CA ILE A 837 30.11 -32.92 10.93
C ILE A 837 30.11 -32.84 12.46
N VAL A 838 28.96 -33.08 13.10
CA VAL A 838 28.84 -33.07 14.56
C VAL A 838 29.78 -34.11 15.19
N THR A 839 29.80 -35.34 14.69
CA THR A 839 30.72 -36.38 15.18
C THR A 839 32.19 -36.02 14.98
N LEU A 840 32.56 -35.37 13.88
CA LEU A 840 33.94 -34.95 13.63
C LEU A 840 34.36 -33.79 14.55
N VAL A 841 33.45 -32.89 14.90
CA VAL A 841 33.71 -31.73 15.78
C VAL A 841 33.69 -32.13 17.25
N GLU A 842 32.71 -32.94 17.68
CA GLU A 842 32.52 -33.34 19.08
C GLU A 842 33.30 -34.60 19.45
N GLY A 843 33.67 -35.42 18.46
CA GLY A 843 34.35 -36.71 18.65
C GLY A 843 35.86 -36.64 18.88
N GLU A 844 36.44 -35.43 19.01
CA GLU A 844 37.82 -35.28 19.48
C GLU A 844 37.97 -35.85 20.91
N GLY A 845 38.32 -37.13 21.01
CA GLY A 845 38.63 -37.84 22.25
C GLY A 845 37.63 -38.91 22.73
N LEU A 846 36.50 -39.13 22.04
CA LEU A 846 35.43 -40.04 22.50
C LEU A 846 35.37 -41.41 21.79
N ALA A 847 36.03 -41.58 20.64
CA ALA A 847 35.97 -42.83 19.89
C ALA A 847 36.88 -43.91 20.51
N LYS A 848 36.29 -45.05 20.86
CA LYS A 848 36.98 -46.18 21.52
C LYS A 848 37.97 -46.91 20.60
N TYR A 849 37.81 -46.80 19.28
CA TYR A 849 38.63 -47.47 18.27
C TYR A 849 38.97 -46.55 17.08
N LYS A 850 40.22 -46.61 16.59
CA LYS A 850 40.71 -45.83 15.42
C LYS A 850 39.85 -46.06 14.16
N GLY A 851 39.43 -47.30 13.94
CA GLY A 851 38.64 -47.69 12.76
C GLY A 851 37.23 -47.07 12.70
N ASP A 852 36.65 -46.65 13.83
CA ASP A 852 35.33 -46.00 13.83
C ASP A 852 35.41 -44.59 13.25
N ASN A 853 36.48 -43.86 13.57
CA ASN A 853 36.73 -42.54 13.00
C ASN A 853 37.09 -42.61 11.52
N GLU A 854 37.86 -43.63 11.12
CA GLU A 854 38.20 -43.90 9.72
C GLU A 854 36.94 -44.17 8.89
N ARG A 855 36.09 -45.07 9.37
CA ARG A 855 34.80 -45.37 8.75
C ARG A 855 33.92 -44.13 8.65
N ASN A 856 33.87 -43.31 9.69
CA ASN A 856 33.09 -42.08 9.71
C ASN A 856 33.59 -41.07 8.67
N ALA A 857 34.91 -40.90 8.54
CA ALA A 857 35.52 -40.03 7.54
C ALA A 857 35.23 -40.50 6.11
N ILE A 858 35.36 -41.80 5.82
CA ILE A 858 35.04 -42.37 4.50
C ILE A 858 33.56 -42.17 4.15
N LEU A 859 32.65 -42.41 5.10
CA LEU A 859 31.21 -42.19 4.89
C LEU A 859 30.89 -40.71 4.65
N PHE A 860 31.52 -39.80 5.40
CA PHE A 860 31.39 -38.36 5.20
C PHE A 860 31.83 -37.92 3.79
N ILE A 861 32.99 -38.38 3.33
CA ILE A 861 33.51 -38.08 1.99
C ILE A 861 32.55 -38.58 0.90
N LYS A 862 32.02 -39.79 1.09
CA LYS A 862 31.07 -40.40 0.16
C LYS A 862 29.77 -39.61 0.05
N ASP A 863 29.21 -39.16 1.18
CA ASP A 863 28.02 -38.32 1.19
C ASP A 863 28.27 -36.95 0.58
N LEU A 864 29.45 -36.38 0.85
CA LEU A 864 29.83 -35.10 0.31
C LEU A 864 30.01 -35.18 -1.21
N LYS A 865 30.62 -36.25 -1.75
CA LYS A 865 30.67 -36.53 -3.19
C LYS A 865 29.26 -36.54 -3.79
N LEU A 866 28.35 -37.31 -3.20
CA LEU A 866 26.97 -37.43 -3.66
C LEU A 866 26.21 -36.10 -3.60
N PHE A 867 26.43 -35.30 -2.55
CA PHE A 867 25.86 -33.96 -2.44
C PHE A 867 26.42 -33.00 -3.50
N LYS A 868 27.71 -33.10 -3.84
CA LYS A 868 28.33 -32.29 -4.90
C LYS A 868 27.86 -32.66 -6.31
N GLU A 869 27.58 -33.94 -6.56
CA GLU A 869 26.90 -34.36 -7.79
C GLU A 869 25.50 -33.72 -7.90
N ALA A 870 24.75 -33.69 -6.79
CA ALA A 870 23.47 -32.99 -6.73
C ALA A 870 23.61 -31.47 -6.92
N GLU A 871 24.66 -30.84 -6.38
CA GLU A 871 24.94 -29.40 -6.58
C GLU A 871 25.15 -29.08 -8.06
N LYS A 872 25.88 -29.94 -8.79
CA LYS A 872 26.09 -29.78 -10.24
C LYS A 872 24.76 -29.81 -11.00
N LYS A 873 23.87 -30.75 -10.65
CA LYS A 873 22.60 -30.96 -11.35
C LYS A 873 21.52 -29.93 -10.99
N PHE A 874 21.42 -29.56 -9.72
CA PHE A 874 20.30 -28.76 -9.19
C PHE A 874 20.68 -27.32 -8.85
N GLY A 875 21.98 -27.00 -8.83
CA GLY A 875 22.50 -25.68 -8.50
C GLY A 875 22.49 -25.39 -6.98
N PRO A 876 22.80 -24.15 -6.58
CA PRO A 876 23.01 -23.77 -5.19
C PRO A 876 21.73 -23.76 -4.33
N CYS A 877 20.55 -23.94 -4.91
CA CYS A 877 19.30 -23.97 -4.15
C CYS A 877 19.26 -25.12 -3.12
N ILE A 878 19.99 -26.22 -3.35
CA ILE A 878 20.00 -27.39 -2.46
C ILE A 878 20.60 -27.11 -1.08
N TYR A 879 21.35 -26.01 -0.92
CA TYR A 879 21.87 -25.59 0.39
C TYR A 879 20.73 -25.21 1.37
N GLU A 880 19.54 -24.89 0.87
CA GLU A 880 18.36 -24.67 1.70
C GLU A 880 17.95 -25.91 2.50
N PHE A 881 18.30 -27.14 2.07
CA PHE A 881 18.08 -28.35 2.88
C PHE A 881 18.86 -28.32 4.21
N PHE A 882 20.00 -27.64 4.25
CA PHE A 882 20.77 -27.41 5.47
C PHE A 882 20.26 -26.20 6.29
N ASN A 883 19.25 -25.46 5.80
CA ASN A 883 18.84 -24.15 6.32
C ASN A 883 20.01 -23.14 6.43
N MET A 884 20.95 -23.16 5.48
CA MET A 884 22.09 -22.23 5.45
C MET A 884 22.50 -21.87 4.03
N SER A 885 23.27 -20.79 3.87
CA SER A 885 23.83 -20.42 2.57
C SER A 885 25.06 -21.27 2.20
N GLN A 886 25.35 -21.37 0.91
CA GLN A 886 26.55 -22.03 0.39
C GLN A 886 27.82 -21.54 1.10
N LYS A 887 27.98 -20.22 1.23
CA LYS A 887 29.12 -19.61 1.94
C LYS A 887 29.23 -20.07 3.40
N LYS A 888 28.10 -20.16 4.10
CA LYS A 888 28.08 -20.60 5.51
C LYS A 888 28.46 -22.08 5.62
N PHE A 889 27.96 -22.93 4.74
CA PHE A 889 28.34 -24.35 4.69
C PHE A 889 29.83 -24.52 4.38
N GLU A 890 30.35 -23.80 3.40
CA GLU A 890 31.79 -23.82 3.06
C GLU A 890 32.67 -23.37 4.23
N ASN A 891 32.25 -22.34 4.96
CA ASN A 891 32.93 -21.90 6.18
C ASN A 891 32.90 -22.95 7.30
N ILE A 892 31.85 -23.79 7.38
CA ILE A 892 31.80 -24.91 8.33
C ILE A 892 32.82 -25.98 7.90
N LEU A 893 32.87 -26.33 6.62
CA LEU A 893 33.84 -27.29 6.10
C LEU A 893 35.28 -26.87 6.36
N LEU A 894 35.60 -25.58 6.20
CA LEU A 894 36.94 -25.03 6.47
C LEU A 894 37.35 -25.08 7.94
N LYS A 895 36.39 -25.20 8.87
CA LYS A 895 36.63 -25.27 10.32
C LYS A 895 36.69 -26.69 10.86
N LEU A 896 36.46 -27.69 10.01
CA LEU A 896 36.53 -29.09 10.43
C LEU A 896 37.98 -29.48 10.75
N PRO A 897 38.21 -30.37 11.74
CA PRO A 897 39.53 -30.93 11.98
C PRO A 897 40.00 -31.70 10.73
N SER A 898 41.32 -31.75 10.52
CA SER A 898 41.88 -32.45 9.36
C SER A 898 41.50 -33.92 9.37
N LEU A 899 40.87 -34.38 8.28
CA LEU A 899 40.46 -35.77 8.08
C LEU A 899 41.66 -36.73 7.97
N THR A 900 42.88 -36.21 7.74
CA THR A 900 44.10 -37.03 7.63
C THR A 900 44.45 -37.79 8.91
N ARG A 901 43.99 -37.33 10.09
CA ARG A 901 44.24 -38.02 11.36
C ARG A 901 43.47 -39.34 11.51
N TYR A 902 42.47 -39.57 10.66
CA TYR A 902 41.55 -40.70 10.77
C TYR A 902 41.64 -41.66 9.59
N LEU A 903 42.32 -41.29 8.50
CA LEU A 903 42.49 -42.15 7.33
C LEU A 903 43.70 -43.09 7.54
N PRO A 904 43.69 -44.30 6.97
CA PRO A 904 44.75 -45.27 7.19
C PRO A 904 46.07 -44.77 6.59
N GLU A 905 47.16 -44.89 7.36
CA GLU A 905 48.50 -44.94 6.80
C GLU A 905 48.67 -46.34 6.17
N GLU A 906 49.34 -46.41 5.02
CA GLU A 906 49.47 -47.58 4.17
C GLU A 906 49.53 -48.92 4.92
N ARG A 907 48.75 -49.90 4.46
CA ARG A 907 49.26 -51.27 4.48
C ARG A 907 50.20 -51.35 3.28
N GLU A 908 51.50 -51.35 3.54
CA GLU A 908 52.48 -51.87 2.58
C GLU A 908 51.95 -53.24 2.09
N VAL A 909 51.75 -53.33 0.77
CA VAL A 909 51.51 -54.60 0.07
C VAL A 909 52.85 -55.08 -0.47
#